data_AF-M5RDY1-F1
#
_entry.id   AF-M5RDY1-F1
#
_cell.length_a   1.000
_cell.length_b   1.000
_cell.length_c   1.000
_cell.angle_alpha   90.00
_cell.angle_beta   90.00
_cell.angle_gamma   90.00
#
_symmetry.space_group_name_H-M   'P 1'
#
loop_
_entity.id
_entity.type
_entity.pdbx_description
1 polymer ?
#
loop_
_entity_poly.entity_id
_entity_poly.type
_entity_poly.pdbx_seq_one_letter_code
_entity_poly.pdbx_strand_id
1 'polypeptide(L)'
;MSRRKNKAKKSKAKMRRKQQVARRADGIANDLPLFDRDELLRSGAPPGIVEMLMFAQQAAVEGDMGPMEETMRLLDAIADNEIDESRSPEETYPLSSPKAARVLYAFESEDGMDPDYATAAKQAIEIDPESVDALITLGDFAESVEDRVQWYRRASKAAESKPRKRVQDEMPFMRGRMGTRLVDDSRLSDAAEIMVPGLDEDPSDRVGLRFSLLGLYLRLRWYEELETLFDRFPNDPFGPFLFAKPIYLFQSEGDTAKATELLKAAHKSKPNVTRYLVGLEPLPALDTEVLGLDREDEEAVMIAEYLLPGVRTVEGTTRWIRETLDVNLSRPASSSCDAGDVQSGAGDLDQALDLPQGKMTWQYHLHRCQDGSYLGVLLEDLTPIAVVRFDNRPKAKELRDFMLDSVCDPMVGRPRKPAVLLVPTKSDVKTLAKTVGTYGVNCEHRPLDADEKSRISESLDALARQLDPRSGDTRSGTDVVDVSELPQSDQQWWVGLFQPPLWIADRATPYRAYLQLILDSNSGCVVGTDSSVELPSAERQWQVLVETMANPMVGQPRRPESVILDPRMSAEPLTRYSDSLKVITGDQQVAAGFDELISNFLLSSGEGEVPLAKTEGVTNELMERYYDAAARFYKAAPWKMVGGDNLIRLEYLESGEPSWGITVMGQLGQVLGLSLIENVKQARKFLQQECPMEKLVAISIQFGEAFDMVPIDFWHLEQNHWSVADAEAYPLVIKMDHGEYASGLSSGELRMVESVMSVLPRFLDQPRDQTMEAKDSLGREFRLSWEI
;
A
#
# COMPACT_ATOMS: atom_id res chain seq x y z
N MET A 1 -1.89 -42.02 -52.18
CA MET A 1 -0.62 -42.76 -51.94
C MET A 1 0.39 -42.04 -51.01
N SER A 2 0.24 -40.76 -50.69
CA SER A 2 1.15 -40.02 -49.79
C SER A 2 0.98 -40.37 -48.29
N ARG A 3 -0.25 -40.56 -47.80
CA ARG A 3 -0.54 -40.88 -46.38
C ARG A 3 -0.02 -42.26 -45.91
N ARG A 4 0.03 -43.28 -46.77
CA ARG A 4 0.58 -44.62 -46.43
C ARG A 4 2.11 -44.63 -46.34
N LYS A 5 2.82 -43.76 -47.07
CA LYS A 5 4.28 -43.63 -46.97
C LYS A 5 4.72 -42.91 -45.69
N ASN A 6 3.92 -41.97 -45.18
CA ASN A 6 4.20 -41.29 -43.90
C ASN A 6 3.94 -42.18 -42.67
N LYS A 7 2.90 -43.04 -42.70
CA LYS A 7 2.63 -43.99 -41.59
C LYS A 7 3.72 -45.07 -41.47
N ALA A 8 4.27 -45.54 -42.59
CA ALA A 8 5.36 -46.51 -42.61
C ALA A 8 6.72 -45.92 -42.18
N LYS A 9 6.97 -44.62 -42.47
CA LYS A 9 8.16 -43.89 -41.99
C LYS A 9 8.10 -43.63 -40.47
N LYS A 10 6.95 -43.21 -39.93
CA LYS A 10 6.76 -42.99 -38.48
C LYS A 10 6.86 -44.30 -37.67
N SER A 11 6.33 -45.41 -38.19
CA SER A 11 6.44 -46.75 -37.55
C SER A 11 7.89 -47.27 -37.50
N LYS A 12 8.68 -47.12 -38.57
CA LYS A 12 10.11 -47.48 -38.57
C LYS A 12 10.97 -46.60 -37.66
N ALA A 13 10.62 -45.31 -37.49
CA ALA A 13 11.28 -44.41 -36.55
C ALA A 13 10.98 -44.80 -35.08
N LYS A 14 9.73 -45.15 -34.76
CA LYS A 14 9.30 -45.58 -33.41
C LYS A 14 9.92 -46.94 -33.01
N MET A 15 10.09 -47.86 -33.97
CA MET A 15 10.75 -49.15 -33.74
C MET A 15 12.28 -49.02 -33.57
N ARG A 16 12.93 -48.11 -34.30
CA ARG A 16 14.35 -47.75 -34.09
C ARG A 16 14.58 -47.07 -32.74
N ARG A 17 13.69 -46.18 -32.30
CA ARG A 17 13.77 -45.51 -30.99
C ARG A 17 13.59 -46.51 -29.83
N LYS A 18 12.66 -47.47 -29.94
CA LYS A 18 12.52 -48.58 -28.97
C LYS A 18 13.74 -49.51 -28.92
N GLN A 19 14.39 -49.81 -30.06
CA GLN A 19 15.64 -50.60 -30.09
C GLN A 19 16.87 -49.82 -29.60
N GLN A 20 16.84 -48.48 -29.67
CA GLN A 20 17.91 -47.60 -29.19
C GLN A 20 17.83 -47.39 -27.66
N VAL A 21 16.62 -47.35 -27.10
CA VAL A 21 16.39 -47.33 -25.65
C VAL A 21 16.74 -48.68 -25.00
N ALA A 22 16.47 -49.80 -25.67
CA ALA A 22 16.83 -51.14 -25.16
C ALA A 22 18.34 -51.45 -25.17
N ARG A 23 19.18 -50.63 -25.83
CA ARG A 23 20.65 -50.77 -25.83
C ARG A 23 21.36 -49.83 -24.85
N ARG A 24 20.61 -49.01 -24.10
CA ARG A 24 21.13 -47.97 -23.21
C ARG A 24 21.17 -48.41 -21.74
N ALA A 25 21.44 -49.69 -21.50
CA ALA A 25 21.53 -50.26 -20.15
C ALA A 25 22.96 -50.62 -19.70
N ASP A 26 24.00 -50.39 -20.52
CA ASP A 26 25.38 -50.83 -20.18
C ASP A 26 26.49 -49.78 -20.46
N GLY A 27 26.20 -48.49 -20.38
CA GLY A 27 27.26 -47.48 -20.60
C GLY A 27 26.85 -46.06 -20.26
N ILE A 28 26.68 -45.76 -18.97
CA ILE A 28 26.39 -44.40 -18.48
C ILE A 28 27.66 -43.90 -17.79
N ALA A 29 28.54 -43.26 -18.55
CA ALA A 29 29.61 -42.43 -18.01
C ALA A 29 30.18 -41.44 -19.05
N ASN A 30 29.98 -41.66 -20.36
CA ASN A 30 30.67 -40.86 -21.39
C ASN A 30 29.79 -40.11 -22.40
N ASP A 31 28.45 -40.17 -22.32
CA ASP A 31 27.55 -39.43 -23.23
C ASP A 31 26.50 -38.62 -22.44
N LEU A 32 26.95 -37.64 -21.66
CA LEU A 32 26.07 -36.61 -21.11
C LEU A 32 25.62 -35.69 -22.26
N PRO A 33 24.30 -35.51 -22.50
CA PRO A 33 23.83 -34.54 -23.47
C PRO A 33 24.20 -33.13 -22.98
N LEU A 34 25.07 -32.45 -23.73
CA LEU A 34 25.41 -31.05 -23.48
C LEU A 34 24.37 -30.18 -24.19
N PHE A 35 23.59 -29.47 -23.40
CA PHE A 35 22.61 -28.48 -23.83
C PHE A 35 23.26 -27.10 -23.93
N ASP A 36 22.94 -26.38 -25.01
CA ASP A 36 23.36 -25.01 -25.24
C ASP A 36 22.23 -24.05 -24.83
N ARG A 37 22.53 -23.13 -23.91
CA ARG A 37 21.56 -22.18 -23.33
C ARG A 37 20.92 -21.28 -24.40
N ASP A 38 21.72 -20.78 -25.34
CA ASP A 38 21.25 -19.84 -26.36
C ASP A 38 20.43 -20.56 -27.44
N GLU A 39 20.71 -21.84 -27.70
CA GLU A 39 19.88 -22.67 -28.58
C GLU A 39 18.52 -23.01 -27.95
N LEU A 40 18.49 -23.31 -26.65
CA LEU A 40 17.25 -23.60 -25.92
C LEU A 40 16.33 -22.37 -25.86
N LEU A 41 16.87 -21.20 -25.52
CA LEU A 41 16.09 -19.96 -25.49
C LEU A 41 15.53 -19.60 -26.87
N ARG A 42 16.32 -19.78 -27.94
CA ARG A 42 15.86 -19.57 -29.33
C ARG A 42 14.76 -20.55 -29.77
N SER A 43 14.66 -21.71 -29.12
CA SER A 43 13.61 -22.70 -29.39
C SER A 43 12.29 -22.42 -28.67
N GLY A 44 12.23 -21.37 -27.84
CA GLY A 44 11.04 -20.99 -27.07
C GLY A 44 10.91 -21.69 -25.71
N ALA A 45 11.97 -22.32 -25.21
CA ALA A 45 11.95 -22.96 -23.90
C ALA A 45 11.81 -21.91 -22.77
N PRO A 46 10.91 -22.11 -21.78
CA PRO A 46 10.75 -21.20 -20.66
C PRO A 46 12.06 -21.01 -19.88
N PRO A 47 12.45 -19.77 -19.52
CA PRO A 47 13.73 -19.49 -18.86
C PRO A 47 13.99 -20.33 -17.59
N GLY A 48 12.98 -20.56 -16.75
CA GLY A 48 13.11 -21.39 -15.55
C GLY A 48 13.47 -22.85 -15.84
N ILE A 49 12.95 -23.43 -16.93
CA ILE A 49 13.30 -24.79 -17.37
C ILE A 49 14.72 -24.83 -17.92
N VAL A 50 15.15 -23.78 -18.62
CA VAL A 50 16.53 -23.64 -19.11
C VAL A 50 17.51 -23.59 -17.94
N GLU A 51 17.24 -22.79 -16.90
CA GLU A 51 18.10 -22.70 -15.71
C GLU A 51 18.17 -24.03 -14.94
N MET A 52 17.03 -24.72 -14.78
CA MET A 52 16.99 -26.03 -14.13
C MET A 52 17.83 -27.08 -14.88
N LEU A 53 17.76 -27.07 -16.22
CA LEU A 53 18.59 -27.91 -17.10
C LEU A 53 20.08 -27.57 -17.03
N MET A 54 20.43 -26.29 -16.99
CA MET A 54 21.82 -25.85 -16.87
C MET A 54 22.42 -26.26 -15.52
N PHE A 55 21.66 -26.08 -14.43
CA PHE A 55 22.06 -26.51 -13.09
C PHE A 55 22.26 -28.03 -13.02
N ALA A 56 21.30 -28.80 -13.53
CA ALA A 56 21.37 -30.26 -13.53
C ALA A 56 22.52 -30.80 -14.40
N GLN A 57 22.81 -30.13 -15.53
CA GLN A 57 23.96 -30.43 -16.37
C GLN A 57 25.29 -30.16 -15.65
N GLN A 58 25.40 -29.04 -14.92
CA GLN A 58 26.59 -28.71 -14.17
C GLN A 58 26.85 -29.72 -13.04
N ALA A 59 25.82 -30.07 -12.27
CA ALA A 59 25.89 -31.08 -11.21
C ALA A 59 26.32 -32.46 -11.76
N ALA A 60 25.80 -32.84 -12.93
CA ALA A 60 26.17 -34.09 -13.59
C ALA A 60 27.63 -34.12 -14.09
N VAL A 61 28.16 -32.98 -14.56
CA VAL A 61 29.59 -32.83 -14.89
C VAL A 61 30.47 -32.96 -13.64
N GLU A 62 29.98 -32.53 -12.48
CA GLU A 62 30.64 -32.64 -11.19
C GLU A 62 30.47 -34.03 -10.52
N GLY A 63 29.72 -34.93 -11.16
CA GLY A 63 29.58 -36.32 -10.76
C GLY A 63 28.31 -36.66 -9.97
N ASP A 64 27.43 -35.69 -9.72
CA ASP A 64 26.12 -35.90 -9.12
C ASP A 64 25.02 -35.98 -10.20
N MET A 65 24.56 -37.20 -10.47
CA MET A 65 23.51 -37.46 -11.45
C MET A 65 22.09 -37.22 -10.91
N GLY A 66 21.91 -37.07 -9.60
CA GLY A 66 20.58 -36.93 -8.97
C GLY A 66 19.75 -35.77 -9.55
N PRO A 67 20.30 -34.54 -9.60
CA PRO A 67 19.61 -33.39 -10.21
C PRO A 67 19.28 -33.58 -11.69
N MET A 68 20.11 -34.31 -12.45
CA MET A 68 19.86 -34.60 -13.87
C MET A 68 18.76 -35.65 -14.04
N GLU A 69 18.74 -36.70 -13.21
CA GLU A 69 17.65 -37.68 -13.23
C GLU A 69 16.31 -37.07 -12.83
N GLU A 70 16.31 -36.19 -11.81
CA GLU A 70 15.11 -35.48 -11.37
C GLU A 70 14.63 -34.46 -12.39
N THR A 71 15.55 -33.68 -12.97
CA THR A 71 15.22 -32.73 -14.06
C THR A 71 14.68 -33.45 -15.29
N MET A 72 15.27 -34.57 -15.70
CA MET A 72 14.76 -35.36 -16.83
C MET A 72 13.39 -35.97 -16.52
N ARG A 73 13.15 -36.40 -15.28
CA ARG A 73 11.84 -36.90 -14.84
C ARG A 73 10.78 -35.80 -14.83
N LEU A 74 11.15 -34.59 -14.45
CA LEU A 74 10.28 -33.42 -14.42
C LEU A 74 9.99 -32.92 -15.85
N LEU A 75 10.98 -32.96 -16.74
CA LEU A 75 10.82 -32.70 -18.17
C LEU A 75 9.96 -33.78 -18.85
N ASP A 76 10.12 -35.05 -18.49
CA ASP A 76 9.22 -36.12 -18.95
C ASP A 76 7.80 -35.90 -18.40
N ALA A 77 7.64 -35.45 -17.15
CA ALA A 77 6.34 -35.11 -16.57
C ALA A 77 5.69 -33.86 -17.22
N ILE A 78 6.50 -32.87 -17.61
CA ILE A 78 6.06 -31.68 -18.36
C ILE A 78 5.73 -32.06 -19.81
N ALA A 79 6.54 -32.92 -20.45
CA ALA A 79 6.28 -33.44 -21.78
C ALA A 79 5.06 -34.40 -21.81
N ASP A 80 4.75 -35.05 -20.69
CA ASP A 80 3.50 -35.80 -20.49
C ASP A 80 2.31 -34.86 -20.16
N ASN A 81 2.56 -33.58 -19.80
CA ASN A 81 1.55 -32.53 -19.57
C ASN A 81 1.39 -31.55 -20.75
N GLU A 82 2.27 -31.57 -21.75
CA GLU A 82 2.05 -30.94 -23.06
C GLU A 82 1.05 -31.82 -23.84
N ILE A 83 -0.25 -31.53 -23.68
CA ILE A 83 -1.37 -32.04 -24.48
C ILE A 83 -1.17 -33.51 -24.89
N ASP A 84 -1.51 -34.42 -23.98
CA ASP A 84 -1.72 -35.80 -24.36
C ASP A 84 -2.90 -35.89 -25.34
N GLU A 85 -2.62 -35.80 -26.65
CA GLU A 85 -3.56 -36.14 -27.74
C GLU A 85 -4.06 -37.61 -27.65
N SER A 86 -3.78 -38.35 -26.56
CA SER A 86 -4.13 -39.75 -26.35
C SER A 86 -4.94 -40.08 -25.10
N ARG A 87 -5.33 -39.11 -24.24
CA ARG A 87 -6.32 -39.41 -23.19
C ARG A 87 -7.66 -39.76 -23.83
N SER A 88 -8.22 -40.90 -23.44
CA SER A 88 -9.56 -41.26 -23.88
C SER A 88 -10.61 -40.32 -23.25
N PRO A 89 -11.78 -40.12 -23.88
CA PRO A 89 -12.83 -39.31 -23.29
C PRO A 89 -13.18 -39.70 -21.85
N GLU A 90 -13.14 -41.01 -21.55
CA GLU A 90 -13.41 -41.56 -20.24
C GLU A 90 -12.29 -41.33 -19.20
N GLU A 91 -11.08 -40.96 -19.64
CA GLU A 91 -9.96 -40.53 -18.79
C GLU A 91 -9.94 -39.01 -18.62
N THR A 92 -10.42 -38.25 -19.60
CA THR A 92 -10.59 -36.78 -19.49
C THR A 92 -11.79 -36.40 -18.62
N TYR A 93 -12.89 -37.15 -18.71
CA TYR A 93 -14.12 -36.94 -17.95
C TYR A 93 -14.50 -38.18 -17.11
N PRO A 94 -13.67 -38.52 -16.10
CA PRO A 94 -13.76 -39.78 -15.37
C PRO A 94 -14.99 -39.88 -14.46
N LEU A 95 -15.68 -38.77 -14.16
CA LEU A 95 -16.88 -38.76 -13.31
C LEU A 95 -18.20 -38.73 -14.11
N SER A 96 -18.10 -38.86 -15.43
CA SER A 96 -19.22 -38.98 -16.37
C SER A 96 -19.39 -40.42 -16.86
N SER A 97 -20.61 -40.77 -17.28
CA SER A 97 -20.82 -42.00 -18.05
C SER A 97 -19.99 -41.98 -19.35
N PRO A 98 -19.54 -43.13 -19.88
CA PRO A 98 -18.73 -43.15 -21.11
C PRO A 98 -19.37 -42.46 -22.31
N LYS A 99 -20.70 -42.43 -22.39
CA LYS A 99 -21.41 -41.72 -23.46
C LYS A 99 -21.39 -40.19 -23.24
N ALA A 100 -21.64 -39.73 -22.02
CA ALA A 100 -21.57 -38.32 -21.67
C ALA A 100 -20.15 -37.77 -21.83
N ALA A 101 -19.14 -38.51 -21.36
CA ALA A 101 -17.73 -38.18 -21.52
C ALA A 101 -17.32 -37.94 -22.98
N ARG A 102 -17.83 -38.77 -23.91
CA ARG A 102 -17.58 -38.58 -25.36
C ARG A 102 -18.24 -37.35 -25.94
N VAL A 103 -19.41 -36.95 -25.42
CA VAL A 103 -20.06 -35.71 -25.83
C VAL A 103 -19.20 -34.54 -25.40
N LEU A 104 -18.82 -34.45 -24.12
CA LEU A 104 -17.96 -33.39 -23.61
C LEU A 104 -16.63 -33.30 -24.38
N TYR A 105 -15.95 -34.43 -24.55
CA TYR A 105 -14.66 -34.50 -25.25
C TYR A 105 -14.73 -34.13 -26.73
N ALA A 106 -15.84 -34.44 -27.43
CA ALA A 106 -15.97 -34.10 -28.84
C ALA A 106 -15.93 -32.58 -29.08
N PHE A 107 -16.47 -31.79 -28.15
CA PHE A 107 -16.50 -30.33 -28.24
C PHE A 107 -15.19 -29.68 -27.79
N GLU A 108 -14.36 -30.32 -26.94
CA GLU A 108 -13.00 -29.83 -26.62
C GLU A 108 -12.04 -29.82 -27.80
N SER A 109 -12.24 -30.74 -28.75
CA SER A 109 -11.28 -31.02 -29.83
C SER A 109 -11.44 -30.14 -31.09
N GLU A 110 -12.41 -29.22 -31.10
CA GLU A 110 -12.61 -28.24 -32.18
C GLU A 110 -12.00 -26.89 -31.74
N ASP A 111 -10.96 -26.43 -32.45
CA ASP A 111 -10.11 -25.28 -32.06
C ASP A 111 -10.91 -24.00 -31.69
N GLY A 112 -10.94 -23.65 -30.39
CA GLY A 112 -11.32 -22.32 -29.89
C GLY A 112 -12.18 -22.33 -28.61
N MET A 113 -11.89 -21.43 -27.66
CA MET A 113 -12.78 -21.15 -26.51
C MET A 113 -14.07 -20.45 -26.98
N ASP A 114 -15.09 -21.21 -27.42
CA ASP A 114 -16.42 -20.70 -27.83
C ASP A 114 -17.52 -21.24 -26.87
N PRO A 115 -18.71 -20.60 -26.73
CA PRO A 115 -20.00 -21.03 -26.15
C PRO A 115 -20.46 -22.50 -26.25
N ASP A 116 -19.69 -23.37 -26.88
CA ASP A 116 -20.07 -24.74 -27.18
C ASP A 116 -19.93 -25.69 -25.97
N TYR A 117 -19.14 -25.36 -24.94
CA TYR A 117 -18.99 -26.18 -23.73
C TYR A 117 -20.27 -26.28 -22.89
N ALA A 118 -20.98 -25.16 -22.69
CA ALA A 118 -22.25 -25.17 -21.98
C ALA A 118 -23.31 -25.98 -22.76
N THR A 119 -23.25 -25.95 -24.09
CA THR A 119 -24.11 -26.75 -24.95
C THR A 119 -23.79 -28.24 -24.86
N ALA A 120 -22.51 -28.60 -24.90
CA ALA A 120 -22.03 -29.96 -24.73
C ALA A 120 -22.43 -30.52 -23.35
N ALA A 121 -22.28 -29.71 -22.30
CA ALA A 121 -22.67 -30.07 -20.94
C ALA A 121 -24.19 -30.26 -20.80
N LYS A 122 -25.02 -29.41 -21.43
CA LYS A 122 -26.49 -29.62 -21.49
C LYS A 122 -26.83 -30.97 -22.15
N GLN A 123 -26.19 -31.30 -23.27
CA GLN A 123 -26.38 -32.60 -23.94
C GLN A 123 -25.88 -33.78 -23.11
N ALA A 124 -24.75 -33.62 -22.42
CA ALA A 124 -24.19 -34.64 -21.55
C ALA A 124 -25.13 -34.95 -20.36
N ILE A 125 -25.79 -33.94 -19.78
CA ILE A 125 -26.77 -34.12 -18.70
C ILE A 125 -28.05 -34.80 -19.16
N GLU A 126 -28.48 -34.62 -20.42
CA GLU A 126 -29.61 -35.39 -20.98
C GLU A 126 -29.30 -36.90 -21.04
N ILE A 127 -28.03 -37.25 -21.22
CA ILE A 127 -27.55 -38.64 -21.29
C ILE A 127 -27.28 -39.19 -19.89
N ASP A 128 -26.64 -38.40 -19.03
CA ASP A 128 -26.24 -38.74 -17.67
C ASP A 128 -26.57 -37.56 -16.73
N PRO A 129 -27.77 -37.56 -16.11
CA PRO A 129 -28.19 -36.48 -15.21
C PRO A 129 -27.30 -36.31 -13.97
N GLU A 130 -26.45 -37.28 -13.65
CA GLU A 130 -25.49 -37.23 -12.54
C GLU A 130 -24.05 -37.10 -13.05
N SER A 131 -23.81 -36.71 -14.30
CA SER A 131 -22.46 -36.40 -14.81
C SER A 131 -21.88 -35.23 -14.02
N VAL A 132 -20.93 -35.51 -13.14
CA VAL A 132 -20.28 -34.48 -12.31
C VAL A 132 -19.56 -33.48 -13.21
N ASP A 133 -18.82 -33.97 -14.20
CA ASP A 133 -18.05 -33.09 -15.08
C ASP A 133 -18.96 -32.10 -15.83
N ALA A 134 -20.07 -32.57 -16.41
CA ALA A 134 -21.01 -31.69 -17.10
C ALA A 134 -21.69 -30.69 -16.15
N LEU A 135 -22.01 -31.11 -14.92
CA LEU A 135 -22.60 -30.23 -13.92
C LEU A 135 -21.63 -29.12 -13.51
N ILE A 136 -20.35 -29.42 -13.33
CA ILE A 136 -19.32 -28.41 -13.06
C ILE A 136 -19.18 -27.46 -14.25
N THR A 137 -19.10 -27.97 -15.48
CA THR A 137 -19.06 -27.14 -16.69
C THR A 137 -20.27 -26.20 -16.77
N LEU A 138 -21.48 -26.66 -16.46
CA LEU A 138 -22.64 -25.75 -16.43
C LEU A 138 -22.53 -24.66 -15.37
N GLY A 139 -21.91 -24.94 -14.23
CA GLY A 139 -21.62 -23.93 -13.22
C GLY A 139 -20.58 -22.91 -13.69
N ASP A 140 -19.48 -23.39 -14.27
CA ASP A 140 -18.39 -22.54 -14.79
C ASP A 140 -18.93 -21.51 -15.82
N PHE A 141 -19.90 -21.92 -16.65
CA PHE A 141 -20.55 -21.10 -17.68
C PHE A 141 -21.94 -20.56 -17.30
N ALA A 142 -22.34 -20.65 -16.03
CA ALA A 142 -23.63 -20.10 -15.59
C ALA A 142 -23.63 -18.57 -15.67
N GLU A 143 -24.71 -18.01 -16.21
CA GLU A 143 -24.91 -16.57 -16.36
C GLU A 143 -25.16 -15.87 -15.01
N SER A 144 -25.84 -16.55 -14.08
CA SER A 144 -26.10 -16.04 -12.74
C SER A 144 -25.26 -16.78 -11.69
N VAL A 145 -24.88 -16.04 -10.63
CA VAL A 145 -24.16 -16.60 -9.48
C VAL A 145 -25.02 -17.64 -8.75
N GLU A 146 -26.33 -17.41 -8.68
CA GLU A 146 -27.30 -18.32 -8.06
C GLU A 146 -27.38 -19.67 -8.80
N ASP A 147 -27.43 -19.65 -10.13
CA ASP A 147 -27.43 -20.87 -10.93
C ASP A 147 -26.10 -21.62 -10.81
N ARG A 148 -24.97 -20.89 -10.80
CA ARG A 148 -23.64 -21.48 -10.57
C ARG A 148 -23.59 -22.28 -9.27
N VAL A 149 -24.02 -21.67 -8.17
CA VAL A 149 -24.09 -22.32 -6.86
C VAL A 149 -24.97 -23.58 -6.91
N GLN A 150 -26.13 -23.53 -7.57
CA GLN A 150 -27.01 -24.69 -7.71
C GLN A 150 -26.35 -25.82 -8.52
N TRP A 151 -25.66 -25.50 -9.61
CA TRP A 151 -24.93 -26.47 -10.42
C TRP A 151 -23.79 -27.14 -9.63
N TYR A 152 -22.97 -26.36 -8.92
CA TYR A 152 -21.89 -26.90 -8.09
C TYR A 152 -22.38 -27.75 -6.93
N ARG A 153 -23.49 -27.37 -6.27
CA ARG A 153 -24.12 -28.22 -5.25
C ARG A 153 -24.62 -29.54 -5.83
N ARG A 154 -25.23 -29.50 -7.02
CA ARG A 154 -25.68 -30.71 -7.72
C ARG A 154 -24.50 -31.60 -8.13
N ALA A 155 -23.39 -31.01 -8.59
CA ALA A 155 -22.15 -31.72 -8.89
C ALA A 155 -21.59 -32.41 -7.64
N SER A 156 -21.50 -31.68 -6.52
CA SER A 156 -21.03 -32.23 -5.24
C SER A 156 -21.90 -33.40 -4.77
N LYS A 157 -23.22 -33.26 -4.85
CA LYS A 157 -24.15 -34.35 -4.51
C LYS A 157 -24.02 -35.55 -5.45
N ALA A 158 -23.85 -35.32 -6.75
CA ALA A 158 -23.66 -36.38 -7.73
C ALA A 158 -22.34 -37.14 -7.51
N ALA A 159 -21.31 -36.49 -6.97
CA ALA A 159 -20.03 -37.14 -6.64
C ALA A 159 -20.19 -38.24 -5.56
N GLU A 160 -21.14 -38.09 -4.63
CA GLU A 160 -21.41 -39.09 -3.58
C GLU A 160 -21.83 -40.46 -4.13
N SER A 161 -22.44 -40.50 -5.32
CA SER A 161 -22.85 -41.75 -5.99
C SER A 161 -21.75 -42.39 -6.85
N LYS A 162 -20.59 -41.72 -7.01
CA LYS A 162 -19.50 -42.17 -7.88
C LYS A 162 -18.55 -43.15 -7.18
N PRO A 163 -17.76 -43.94 -7.94
CA PRO A 163 -16.78 -44.84 -7.34
C PRO A 163 -15.78 -44.08 -6.47
N ARG A 164 -15.69 -44.46 -5.19
CA ARG A 164 -14.85 -43.77 -4.18
C ARG A 164 -13.46 -43.41 -4.69
N LYS A 165 -12.74 -44.35 -5.32
CA LYS A 165 -11.38 -44.09 -5.81
C LYS A 165 -11.33 -42.92 -6.80
N ARG A 166 -12.27 -42.84 -7.75
CA ARG A 166 -12.32 -41.73 -8.71
C ARG A 166 -12.63 -40.40 -8.04
N VAL A 167 -13.52 -40.41 -7.04
CA VAL A 167 -13.80 -39.21 -6.23
C VAL A 167 -12.52 -38.73 -5.53
N GLN A 168 -11.78 -39.62 -4.88
CA GLN A 168 -10.54 -39.27 -4.18
C GLN A 168 -9.43 -38.76 -5.10
N ASP A 169 -9.40 -39.24 -6.36
CA ASP A 169 -8.40 -38.84 -7.34
C ASP A 169 -8.73 -37.48 -7.98
N GLU A 170 -10.02 -37.16 -8.21
CA GLU A 170 -10.46 -36.03 -9.05
C GLU A 170 -11.14 -34.89 -8.27
N MET A 171 -12.01 -35.21 -7.30
CA MET A 171 -12.88 -34.20 -6.67
C MET A 171 -12.14 -33.18 -5.80
N PRO A 172 -11.06 -33.48 -5.05
CA PRO A 172 -10.37 -32.47 -4.27
C PRO A 172 -9.92 -31.26 -5.10
N PHE A 173 -9.36 -31.51 -6.30
CA PHE A 173 -8.98 -30.45 -7.23
C PHE A 173 -10.20 -29.68 -7.74
N MET A 174 -11.25 -30.39 -8.17
CA MET A 174 -12.48 -29.78 -8.67
C MET A 174 -13.19 -28.93 -7.60
N ARG A 175 -13.16 -29.35 -6.33
CA ARG A 175 -13.68 -28.59 -5.19
C ARG A 175 -12.93 -27.30 -4.98
N GLY A 176 -11.60 -27.33 -5.09
CA GLY A 176 -10.77 -26.13 -5.06
C GLY A 176 -11.17 -25.17 -6.15
N ARG A 177 -11.25 -25.64 -7.41
CA ARG A 177 -11.64 -24.81 -8.56
C ARG A 177 -13.03 -24.19 -8.40
N MET A 178 -14.04 -25.00 -8.08
CA MET A 178 -15.40 -24.52 -7.85
C MET A 178 -15.46 -23.51 -6.70
N GLY A 179 -14.77 -23.80 -5.60
CA GLY A 179 -14.74 -22.93 -4.43
C GLY A 179 -14.05 -21.60 -4.72
N THR A 180 -12.90 -21.59 -5.41
CA THR A 180 -12.22 -20.36 -5.84
C THR A 180 -13.15 -19.51 -6.70
N ARG A 181 -13.84 -20.12 -7.67
CA ARG A 181 -14.81 -19.38 -8.50
C ARG A 181 -15.92 -18.73 -7.67
N LEU A 182 -16.41 -19.43 -6.64
CA LEU A 182 -17.41 -18.89 -5.72
C LEU A 182 -16.83 -17.80 -4.81
N VAL A 183 -15.54 -17.85 -4.45
CA VAL A 183 -14.87 -16.75 -3.75
C VAL A 183 -14.81 -15.50 -4.62
N ASP A 184 -14.50 -15.65 -5.91
CA ASP A 184 -14.48 -14.54 -6.87
C ASP A 184 -15.86 -13.90 -7.00
N ASP A 185 -16.93 -14.72 -6.93
CA ASP A 185 -18.32 -14.26 -6.91
C ASP A 185 -18.77 -13.70 -5.54
N SER A 186 -17.88 -13.61 -4.55
CA SER A 186 -18.18 -13.23 -3.16
C SER A 186 -19.18 -14.15 -2.42
N ARG A 187 -19.34 -15.39 -2.89
CA ARG A 187 -20.18 -16.44 -2.29
C ARG A 187 -19.38 -17.29 -1.30
N LEU A 188 -18.86 -16.65 -0.26
CA LEU A 188 -17.87 -17.23 0.66
C LEU A 188 -18.38 -18.47 1.42
N SER A 189 -19.63 -18.44 1.91
CA SER A 189 -20.21 -19.58 2.63
C SER A 189 -20.48 -20.76 1.71
N ASP A 190 -20.96 -20.51 0.49
CA ASP A 190 -21.16 -21.56 -0.51
C ASP A 190 -19.80 -22.14 -0.98
N ALA A 191 -18.77 -21.31 -1.11
CA ALA A 191 -17.40 -21.76 -1.41
C ALA A 191 -16.90 -22.74 -0.35
N ALA A 192 -17.06 -22.40 0.94
CA ALA A 192 -16.69 -23.28 2.04
C ALA A 192 -17.48 -24.59 2.00
N GLU A 193 -18.81 -24.54 1.81
CA GLU A 193 -19.66 -25.74 1.68
C GLU A 193 -19.17 -26.68 0.58
N ILE A 194 -18.76 -26.16 -0.58
CA ILE A 194 -18.25 -26.94 -1.70
C ILE A 194 -16.87 -27.54 -1.41
N MET A 195 -15.99 -26.80 -0.72
CA MET A 195 -14.62 -27.23 -0.45
C MET A 195 -14.50 -28.26 0.68
N VAL A 196 -15.29 -28.14 1.74
CA VAL A 196 -15.17 -28.95 2.98
C VAL A 196 -15.12 -30.46 2.73
N PRO A 197 -16.00 -31.07 1.92
CA PRO A 197 -15.97 -32.52 1.73
C PRO A 197 -14.68 -33.02 1.08
N GLY A 198 -13.92 -32.14 0.39
CA GLY A 198 -12.63 -32.48 -0.21
C GLY A 198 -11.58 -32.93 0.80
N LEU A 199 -11.65 -32.42 2.04
CA LEU A 199 -10.78 -32.87 3.13
C LEU A 199 -11.07 -34.31 3.54
N ASP A 200 -12.32 -34.77 3.44
CA ASP A 200 -12.71 -36.16 3.74
C ASP A 200 -12.40 -37.12 2.60
N GLU A 201 -12.49 -36.62 1.36
CA GLU A 201 -12.12 -37.35 0.15
C GLU A 201 -10.60 -37.59 0.10
N ASP A 202 -9.81 -36.57 0.42
CA ASP A 202 -8.35 -36.64 0.55
C ASP A 202 -7.89 -36.15 1.94
N PRO A 203 -7.79 -37.07 2.93
CA PRO A 203 -7.30 -36.73 4.27
C PRO A 203 -5.87 -36.18 4.32
N SER A 204 -5.06 -36.41 3.27
CA SER A 204 -3.71 -35.84 3.18
C SER A 204 -3.69 -34.44 2.59
N ASP A 205 -4.84 -33.98 2.06
CA ASP A 205 -5.04 -32.67 1.45
C ASP A 205 -3.93 -32.29 0.46
N ARG A 206 -3.71 -33.14 -0.54
CA ARG A 206 -2.63 -32.97 -1.54
C ARG A 206 -2.76 -31.70 -2.36
N VAL A 207 -3.98 -31.20 -2.50
CA VAL A 207 -4.33 -30.00 -3.27
C VAL A 207 -4.36 -28.73 -2.42
N GLY A 208 -4.24 -28.85 -1.09
CA GLY A 208 -4.13 -27.69 -0.19
C GLY A 208 -5.44 -26.96 0.12
N LEU A 209 -6.60 -27.63 0.06
CA LEU A 209 -7.91 -27.03 0.37
C LEU A 209 -7.97 -26.43 1.77
N ARG A 210 -7.17 -26.96 2.72
CA ARG A 210 -7.13 -26.44 4.08
C ARG A 210 -6.72 -24.97 4.14
N PHE A 211 -5.88 -24.47 3.23
CA PHE A 211 -5.47 -23.06 3.24
C PHE A 211 -6.58 -22.13 2.76
N SER A 212 -7.29 -22.50 1.70
CA SER A 212 -8.48 -21.77 1.24
C SER A 212 -9.56 -21.76 2.31
N LEU A 213 -9.83 -22.91 2.95
CA LEU A 213 -10.80 -23.02 4.04
C LEU A 213 -10.40 -22.22 5.28
N LEU A 214 -9.10 -22.19 5.63
CA LEU A 214 -8.56 -21.39 6.72
C LEU A 214 -8.90 -19.89 6.52
N GLY A 215 -8.60 -19.36 5.33
CA GLY A 215 -8.91 -17.97 4.98
C GLY A 215 -10.42 -17.70 4.98
N LEU A 216 -11.22 -18.62 4.41
CA LEU A 216 -12.68 -18.51 4.41
C LEU A 216 -13.28 -18.48 5.81
N TYR A 217 -12.85 -19.36 6.71
CA TYR A 217 -13.38 -19.42 8.07
C TYR A 217 -13.01 -18.20 8.90
N LEU A 218 -11.81 -17.64 8.73
CA LEU A 218 -11.46 -16.35 9.33
C LEU A 218 -12.38 -15.23 8.80
N ARG A 219 -12.58 -15.15 7.48
CA ARG A 219 -13.46 -14.14 6.87
C ARG A 219 -14.91 -14.23 7.32
N LEU A 220 -15.42 -15.45 7.44
CA LEU A 220 -16.80 -15.75 7.85
C LEU A 220 -16.98 -15.74 9.37
N ARG A 221 -15.87 -15.70 10.13
CA ARG A 221 -15.83 -15.84 11.59
C ARG A 221 -16.44 -17.15 12.08
N TRP A 222 -16.25 -18.21 11.30
CA TRP A 222 -16.67 -19.58 11.58
C TRP A 222 -15.62 -20.26 12.46
N TYR A 223 -15.56 -19.82 13.71
CA TYR A 223 -14.48 -20.19 14.62
C TYR A 223 -14.52 -21.66 15.06
N GLU A 224 -15.70 -22.28 15.16
CA GLU A 224 -15.83 -23.70 15.49
C GLU A 224 -15.24 -24.60 14.37
N GLU A 225 -15.50 -24.23 13.12
CA GLU A 225 -14.95 -24.89 11.94
C GLU A 225 -13.44 -24.68 11.83
N LEU A 226 -12.96 -23.49 12.21
CA LEU A 226 -11.54 -23.18 12.26
C LEU A 226 -10.79 -24.00 13.33
N GLU A 227 -11.37 -24.17 14.52
CA GLU A 227 -10.84 -25.06 15.56
C GLU A 227 -10.79 -26.51 15.08
N THR A 228 -11.87 -26.98 14.44
CA THR A 228 -11.92 -28.32 13.84
C THR A 228 -10.81 -28.52 12.80
N LEU A 229 -10.52 -27.48 12.01
CA LEU A 229 -9.45 -27.51 11.02
C LEU A 229 -8.06 -27.57 11.70
N PHE A 230 -7.85 -26.84 12.79
CA PHE A 230 -6.62 -26.92 13.58
C PHE A 230 -6.42 -28.30 14.22
N ASP A 231 -7.48 -28.92 14.72
CA ASP A 231 -7.43 -30.27 15.31
C ASP A 231 -7.17 -31.35 14.27
N ARG A 232 -7.64 -31.15 13.03
CA ARG A 232 -7.38 -32.05 11.90
C ARG A 232 -5.92 -31.99 11.43
N PHE A 233 -5.31 -30.80 11.48
CA PHE A 233 -3.93 -30.56 11.06
C PHE A 233 -3.08 -29.91 12.18
N PRO A 234 -2.86 -30.61 13.32
CA PRO A 234 -2.25 -30.01 14.50
C PRO A 234 -0.77 -29.67 14.33
N ASN A 235 -0.08 -30.40 13.45
CA ASN A 235 1.35 -30.27 13.15
C ASN A 235 1.57 -29.79 11.70
N ASP A 236 0.67 -28.96 11.16
CA ASP A 236 0.85 -28.42 9.82
C ASP A 236 2.18 -27.62 9.76
N PRO A 237 3.13 -28.02 8.89
CA PRO A 237 4.43 -27.37 8.83
C PRO A 237 4.42 -26.05 8.04
N PHE A 238 3.29 -25.69 7.42
CA PHE A 238 3.19 -24.54 6.53
C PHE A 238 2.72 -23.29 7.27
N GLY A 239 3.24 -22.14 6.85
CA GLY A 239 3.11 -20.88 7.59
C GLY A 239 1.70 -20.32 7.85
N PRO A 240 0.64 -20.57 7.03
CA PRO A 240 -0.67 -19.95 7.27
C PRO A 240 -1.29 -20.30 8.63
N PHE A 241 -1.13 -21.54 9.09
CA PHE A 241 -1.68 -21.99 10.38
C PHE A 241 -0.99 -21.32 11.58
N LEU A 242 0.29 -20.98 11.45
CA LEU A 242 1.07 -20.31 12.50
C LEU A 242 0.52 -18.92 12.82
N PHE A 243 0.12 -18.17 11.79
CA PHE A 243 -0.46 -16.83 11.95
C PHE A 243 -1.98 -16.87 12.16
N ALA A 244 -2.71 -17.80 11.55
CA ALA A 244 -4.16 -17.88 11.72
C ALA A 244 -4.57 -18.15 13.17
N LYS A 245 -3.84 -18.98 13.92
CA LYS A 245 -4.16 -19.29 15.33
C LYS A 245 -4.17 -18.05 16.24
N PRO A 246 -3.10 -17.23 16.32
CA PRO A 246 -3.11 -16.02 17.12
C PRO A 246 -4.13 -14.99 16.62
N ILE A 247 -4.31 -14.84 15.30
CA ILE A 247 -5.32 -13.94 14.73
C ILE A 247 -6.72 -14.37 15.18
N TYR A 248 -7.04 -15.66 15.06
CA TYR A 248 -8.29 -16.24 15.54
C TYR A 248 -8.53 -15.90 17.02
N LEU A 249 -7.56 -16.20 17.90
CA LEU A 249 -7.69 -15.97 19.34
C LEU A 249 -7.91 -14.50 19.67
N PHE A 250 -7.23 -13.59 18.97
CA PHE A 250 -7.47 -12.16 19.14
C PHE A 250 -8.89 -11.78 18.70
N GLN A 251 -9.35 -12.29 17.56
CA GLN A 251 -10.67 -11.96 17.04
C GLN A 251 -11.84 -12.54 17.85
N SER A 252 -11.61 -13.64 18.60
CA SER A 252 -12.61 -14.29 19.44
C SER A 252 -12.56 -13.83 20.90
N GLU A 253 -11.37 -13.64 21.47
CA GLU A 253 -11.16 -13.38 22.90
C GLU A 253 -10.54 -11.99 23.20
N GLY A 254 -10.08 -11.25 22.19
CA GLY A 254 -9.35 -9.99 22.33
C GLY A 254 -7.86 -10.19 22.63
N ASP A 255 -7.20 -9.13 23.11
CA ASP A 255 -5.78 -9.17 23.46
C ASP A 255 -5.52 -10.03 24.71
N THR A 256 -5.18 -11.30 24.49
CA THR A 256 -4.84 -12.26 25.53
C THR A 256 -3.36 -12.63 25.47
N ALA A 257 -2.75 -12.89 26.62
CA ALA A 257 -1.34 -13.30 26.70
C ALA A 257 -1.00 -14.49 25.78
N LYS A 258 -1.95 -15.42 25.60
CA LYS A 258 -1.82 -16.57 24.71
C LYS A 258 -1.79 -16.16 23.24
N ALA A 259 -2.69 -15.26 22.81
CA ALA A 259 -2.68 -14.73 21.45
C ALA A 259 -1.37 -13.97 21.16
N THR A 260 -0.94 -13.12 22.10
CA THR A 260 0.32 -12.37 22.01
C THR A 260 1.55 -13.30 21.90
N GLU A 261 1.62 -14.34 22.74
CA GLU A 261 2.73 -15.31 22.72
C GLU A 261 2.80 -16.06 21.39
N LEU A 262 1.66 -16.54 20.90
CA LEU A 262 1.58 -17.26 19.63
C LEU A 262 1.92 -16.35 18.45
N LEU A 263 1.49 -15.10 18.45
CA LEU A 263 1.84 -14.14 17.39
C LEU A 263 3.34 -13.88 17.35
N LYS A 264 3.96 -13.65 18.51
CA LYS A 264 5.42 -13.46 18.61
C LYS A 264 6.19 -14.68 18.16
N ALA A 265 5.71 -15.89 18.48
CA ALA A 265 6.31 -17.14 18.02
C ALA A 265 6.20 -17.30 16.49
N ALA A 266 5.04 -16.99 15.91
CA ALA A 266 4.81 -17.03 14.46
C ALA A 266 5.72 -16.03 13.74
N HIS A 267 5.77 -14.78 14.19
CA HIS A 267 6.64 -13.74 13.65
C HIS A 267 8.12 -14.13 13.73
N LYS A 268 8.58 -14.67 14.87
CA LYS A 268 9.95 -15.17 15.01
C LYS A 268 10.30 -16.27 14.00
N SER A 269 9.32 -17.10 13.64
CA SER A 269 9.54 -18.18 12.66
C SER A 269 9.52 -17.68 11.21
N LYS A 270 8.71 -16.66 10.91
CA LYS A 270 8.49 -16.13 9.54
C LYS A 270 8.32 -14.60 9.60
N PRO A 271 9.42 -13.84 9.79
CA PRO A 271 9.34 -12.40 10.01
C PRO A 271 8.73 -11.64 8.83
N ASN A 272 9.01 -12.08 7.60
CA ASN A 272 8.63 -11.40 6.36
C ASN A 272 7.11 -11.42 6.09
N VAL A 273 6.33 -12.27 6.77
CA VAL A 273 4.86 -12.30 6.63
C VAL A 273 4.23 -11.01 7.16
N THR A 274 4.81 -10.46 8.22
CA THR A 274 4.15 -9.40 9.00
C THR A 274 4.04 -8.09 8.21
N ARG A 275 5.03 -7.73 7.40
CA ARG A 275 4.99 -6.51 6.57
C ARG A 275 3.79 -6.49 5.61
N TYR A 276 3.37 -7.65 5.12
CA TYR A 276 2.15 -7.76 4.30
C TYR A 276 0.87 -7.73 5.14
N LEU A 277 0.84 -8.46 6.26
CA LEU A 277 -0.34 -8.49 7.14
C LEU A 277 -0.71 -7.13 7.73
N VAL A 278 0.29 -6.28 8.01
CA VAL A 278 0.08 -4.92 8.52
C VAL A 278 0.04 -3.84 7.43
N GLY A 279 0.16 -4.23 6.16
CA GLY A 279 0.07 -3.31 5.01
C GLY A 279 1.26 -2.36 4.84
N LEU A 280 2.45 -2.71 5.36
CA LEU A 280 3.69 -1.98 5.06
C LEU A 280 4.11 -2.14 3.60
N GLU A 281 3.88 -3.32 3.05
CA GLU A 281 4.12 -3.63 1.64
C GLU A 281 2.85 -4.17 1.00
N PRO A 282 2.52 -3.76 -0.23
CA PRO A 282 1.48 -4.42 -1.02
C PRO A 282 1.93 -5.85 -1.36
N LEU A 283 0.96 -6.76 -1.53
CA LEU A 283 1.25 -8.07 -2.14
C LEU A 283 1.60 -7.84 -3.61
N PRO A 284 2.69 -8.45 -4.12
CA PRO A 284 3.06 -8.39 -5.52
C PRO A 284 1.98 -8.97 -6.44
N ALA A 285 1.99 -8.56 -7.70
CA ALA A 285 1.13 -9.19 -8.70
C ALA A 285 1.58 -10.65 -8.96
N LEU A 286 0.64 -11.59 -8.90
CA LEU A 286 0.88 -13.05 -8.90
C LEU A 286 1.52 -13.61 -10.17
N ASP A 287 1.55 -12.88 -11.28
CA ASP A 287 1.94 -13.42 -12.60
C ASP A 287 3.42 -13.25 -12.95
N THR A 288 4.08 -12.20 -12.48
CA THR A 288 5.43 -11.84 -12.94
C THR A 288 6.39 -11.45 -11.82
N GLU A 289 5.89 -10.84 -10.74
CA GLU A 289 6.73 -10.30 -9.67
C GLU A 289 7.11 -11.34 -8.63
N VAL A 290 6.20 -12.29 -8.34
CA VAL A 290 6.43 -13.36 -7.36
C VAL A 290 7.58 -14.28 -7.80
N LEU A 291 7.72 -14.55 -9.10
CA LEU A 291 8.75 -15.43 -9.67
C LEU A 291 10.19 -14.89 -9.54
N GLY A 292 10.35 -13.61 -9.18
CA GLY A 292 11.64 -12.96 -8.95
C GLY A 292 12.03 -12.84 -7.48
N LEU A 293 11.15 -13.26 -6.56
CA LEU A 293 11.40 -13.21 -5.12
C LEU A 293 12.30 -14.36 -4.68
N ASP A 294 12.93 -14.20 -3.52
CA ASP A 294 13.53 -15.35 -2.85
C ASP A 294 12.43 -16.25 -2.24
N ARG A 295 12.82 -17.46 -1.87
CA ARG A 295 11.90 -18.48 -1.34
C ARG A 295 11.20 -18.04 -0.05
N GLU A 296 11.84 -17.24 0.79
CA GLU A 296 11.25 -16.79 2.05
C GLU A 296 10.16 -15.75 1.80
N ASP A 297 10.35 -14.89 0.80
CA ASP A 297 9.40 -13.87 0.38
C ASP A 297 8.24 -14.43 -0.43
N GLU A 298 8.47 -15.38 -1.32
CA GLU A 298 7.39 -16.14 -1.97
C GLU A 298 6.46 -16.79 -0.94
N GLU A 299 7.03 -17.40 0.09
CA GLU A 299 6.25 -18.01 1.16
C GLU A 299 5.50 -16.96 1.98
N ALA A 300 6.12 -15.81 2.27
CA ALA A 300 5.49 -14.73 3.00
C ALA A 300 4.26 -14.15 2.27
N VAL A 301 4.38 -13.93 0.95
CA VAL A 301 3.29 -13.47 0.09
C VAL A 301 2.14 -14.47 0.11
N MET A 302 2.44 -15.76 -0.09
CA MET A 302 1.42 -16.81 -0.07
C MET A 302 0.69 -16.89 1.27
N ILE A 303 1.40 -16.81 2.40
CA ILE A 303 0.78 -16.80 3.73
C ILE A 303 -0.14 -15.58 3.89
N ALA A 304 0.35 -14.41 3.51
CA ALA A 304 -0.40 -13.18 3.66
C ALA A 304 -1.66 -13.16 2.78
N GLU A 305 -1.58 -13.65 1.54
CA GLU A 305 -2.72 -13.75 0.62
C GLU A 305 -3.90 -14.55 1.22
N TYR A 306 -3.63 -15.68 1.87
CA TYR A 306 -4.68 -16.47 2.52
C TYR A 306 -5.32 -15.78 3.73
N LEU A 307 -4.54 -14.99 4.47
CA LEU A 307 -4.95 -14.48 5.80
C LEU A 307 -5.48 -13.05 5.77
N LEU A 308 -4.95 -12.20 4.90
CA LEU A 308 -5.22 -10.76 4.87
C LEU A 308 -6.72 -10.43 4.73
N PRO A 309 -7.52 -11.12 3.89
CA PRO A 309 -8.96 -10.91 3.85
C PRO A 309 -9.65 -11.18 5.21
N GLY A 310 -9.13 -12.14 5.97
CA GLY A 310 -9.62 -12.52 7.29
C GLY A 310 -9.19 -11.55 8.40
N VAL A 311 -7.96 -11.03 8.32
CA VAL A 311 -7.41 -10.03 9.26
C VAL A 311 -8.30 -8.79 9.32
N ARG A 312 -8.76 -8.29 8.18
CA ARG A 312 -9.60 -7.08 8.08
C ARG A 312 -11.05 -7.25 8.52
N THR A 313 -11.46 -8.42 9.05
CA THR A 313 -12.86 -8.65 9.41
C THR A 313 -13.24 -8.19 10.82
N VAL A 314 -12.26 -8.00 11.69
CA VAL A 314 -12.46 -7.50 13.06
C VAL A 314 -11.58 -6.28 13.26
N GLU A 315 -12.21 -5.19 13.67
CA GLU A 315 -11.57 -3.90 13.94
C GLU A 315 -10.38 -4.06 14.89
N GLY A 316 -9.28 -3.39 14.57
CA GLY A 316 -8.09 -3.36 15.41
C GLY A 316 -7.20 -4.60 15.32
N THR A 317 -7.55 -5.61 14.52
CA THR A 317 -6.66 -6.79 14.32
C THR A 317 -5.32 -6.37 13.72
N THR A 318 -5.33 -5.54 12.69
CA THR A 318 -4.11 -5.02 12.05
C THR A 318 -3.26 -4.22 13.04
N ARG A 319 -3.90 -3.29 13.76
CA ARG A 319 -3.25 -2.51 14.82
C ARG A 319 -2.65 -3.39 15.91
N TRP A 320 -3.38 -4.39 16.40
CA TRP A 320 -2.90 -5.32 17.42
C TRP A 320 -1.70 -6.12 16.95
N ILE A 321 -1.69 -6.62 15.71
CA ILE A 321 -0.53 -7.31 15.14
C ILE A 321 0.69 -6.39 15.17
N ARG A 322 0.51 -5.15 14.68
CA ARG A 322 1.54 -4.14 14.60
C ARG A 322 2.11 -3.76 15.95
N GLU A 323 1.26 -3.46 16.94
CA GLU A 323 1.65 -3.09 18.30
C GLU A 323 2.30 -4.25 19.05
N THR A 324 1.78 -5.47 18.90
CA THR A 324 2.32 -6.66 19.56
C THR A 324 3.73 -6.99 19.10
N LEU A 325 4.02 -6.74 17.82
CA LEU A 325 5.28 -7.04 17.17
C LEU A 325 6.22 -5.84 17.09
N ASP A 326 5.81 -4.67 17.58
CA ASP A 326 6.55 -3.41 17.55
C ASP A 326 7.01 -3.04 16.12
N VAL A 327 6.10 -3.17 15.17
CA VAL A 327 6.39 -2.94 13.75
C VAL A 327 6.17 -1.49 13.41
N ASN A 328 7.26 -0.75 13.20
CA ASN A 328 7.20 0.67 12.86
C ASN A 328 6.59 0.88 11.46
N LEU A 329 5.60 1.78 11.38
CA LEU A 329 5.02 2.28 10.12
C LEU A 329 5.90 3.29 9.41
N SER A 330 7.21 3.25 9.64
CA SER A 330 8.12 4.00 8.80
C SER A 330 7.91 3.46 7.39
N ARG A 331 7.03 4.13 6.62
CA ARG A 331 7.02 4.08 5.16
C ARG A 331 8.51 4.17 4.81
N PRO A 332 9.01 3.42 3.82
CA PRO A 332 10.14 3.95 3.09
C PRO A 332 9.64 5.31 2.61
N ALA A 333 9.98 6.36 3.36
CA ALA A 333 10.05 7.67 2.80
C ALA A 333 10.84 7.45 1.52
N SER A 334 10.37 7.99 0.42
CA SER A 334 11.32 8.46 -0.56
C SER A 334 12.29 9.35 0.23
N SER A 335 13.41 8.77 0.66
CA SER A 335 14.51 9.37 1.42
C SER A 335 14.08 10.58 2.27
N SER A 336 13.54 10.35 3.47
CA SER A 336 13.51 11.40 4.49
C SER A 336 14.49 11.01 5.58
N CYS A 337 15.63 11.68 5.55
CA CYS A 337 16.75 11.57 6.47
C CYS A 337 16.29 11.60 7.93
N ASP A 338 16.75 10.63 8.72
CA ASP A 338 16.80 10.77 10.17
C ASP A 338 17.61 12.03 10.53
N ALA A 339 16.99 12.94 11.28
CA ALA A 339 17.64 14.10 11.87
C ALA A 339 18.42 13.70 13.14
N GLY A 340 19.31 12.72 13.00
CA GLY A 340 20.19 12.22 14.04
C GLY A 340 21.47 11.70 13.39
N ASP A 341 22.56 12.44 13.57
CA ASP A 341 23.89 12.19 12.98
C ASP A 341 23.96 12.22 11.44
N VAL A 342 23.86 13.44 10.88
CA VAL A 342 24.41 13.72 9.53
C VAL A 342 25.94 13.61 9.60
N GLN A 343 26.46 12.39 9.57
CA GLN A 343 27.75 12.17 8.95
C GLN A 343 27.50 12.26 7.45
N SER A 344 27.96 13.36 6.83
CA SER A 344 27.98 13.55 5.39
C SER A 344 28.55 12.30 4.71
N GLY A 345 27.67 11.48 4.13
CA GLY A 345 28.06 10.54 3.08
C GLY A 345 28.56 11.35 1.90
N ALA A 346 29.54 10.84 1.15
CA ALA A 346 29.93 11.54 -0.08
C ALA A 346 28.80 11.35 -1.10
N GLY A 347 27.93 12.35 -1.30
CA GLY A 347 26.85 12.30 -2.28
C GLY A 347 27.30 11.77 -3.64
N ASP A 348 26.44 10.97 -4.28
CA ASP A 348 26.77 10.24 -5.51
C ASP A 348 26.63 11.15 -6.75
N LEU A 349 27.75 11.34 -7.46
CA LEU A 349 27.79 12.13 -8.68
C LEU A 349 27.01 11.45 -9.82
N ASP A 350 27.01 10.11 -9.88
CA ASP A 350 26.31 9.38 -10.93
C ASP A 350 24.79 9.55 -10.75
N GLN A 351 24.30 9.49 -9.52
CA GLN A 351 22.92 9.83 -9.19
C GLN A 351 22.57 11.27 -9.59
N ALA A 352 23.42 12.26 -9.23
CA ALA A 352 23.17 13.66 -9.55
C ALA A 352 23.07 13.94 -11.07
N LEU A 353 23.79 13.18 -11.89
CA LEU A 353 23.74 13.32 -13.36
C LEU A 353 22.36 12.97 -13.93
N ASP A 354 21.71 11.96 -13.37
CA ASP A 354 20.41 11.45 -13.84
C ASP A 354 19.19 12.21 -13.28
N LEU A 355 19.41 13.10 -12.30
CA LEU A 355 18.33 13.88 -11.70
C LEU A 355 17.64 14.85 -12.69
N PRO A 356 16.33 15.11 -12.51
CA PRO A 356 15.60 16.08 -13.31
C PRO A 356 16.13 17.50 -13.06
N GLN A 357 16.31 18.24 -14.16
CA GLN A 357 16.72 19.64 -14.15
C GLN A 357 15.48 20.55 -14.10
N GLY A 358 15.25 21.23 -12.98
CA GLY A 358 14.13 22.17 -12.88
C GLY A 358 14.52 23.61 -13.22
N LYS A 359 13.51 24.47 -13.37
CA LYS A 359 13.68 25.88 -13.79
C LYS A 359 13.99 26.84 -12.63
N MET A 360 13.99 26.36 -11.40
CA MET A 360 14.20 27.14 -10.19
C MET A 360 15.65 27.59 -10.00
N THR A 361 15.83 28.57 -9.12
CA THR A 361 17.11 29.15 -8.74
C THR A 361 17.35 28.95 -7.25
N TRP A 362 18.51 28.42 -6.89
CA TRP A 362 18.91 28.23 -5.50
C TRP A 362 19.91 29.30 -5.07
N GLN A 363 19.93 29.64 -3.78
CA GLN A 363 20.84 30.63 -3.19
C GLN A 363 21.68 29.96 -2.12
N TYR A 364 23.00 30.05 -2.24
CA TYR A 364 23.93 29.52 -1.25
C TYR A 364 24.41 30.61 -0.28
N HIS A 365 24.36 30.31 1.00
CA HIS A 365 24.88 31.17 2.07
C HIS A 365 25.85 30.39 2.96
N LEU A 366 26.95 31.05 3.33
CA LEU A 366 27.88 30.55 4.34
C LEU A 366 27.94 31.57 5.47
N HIS A 367 27.35 31.22 6.60
CA HIS A 367 27.30 32.07 7.78
C HIS A 367 28.33 31.63 8.82
N ARG A 368 28.95 32.59 9.52
CA ARG A 368 29.87 32.28 10.62
C ARG A 368 29.10 32.44 11.94
N CYS A 369 28.95 31.34 12.65
CA CYS A 369 28.26 31.27 13.94
C CYS A 369 29.10 31.94 15.05
N GLN A 370 28.44 32.30 16.16
CA GLN A 370 29.08 32.99 17.29
C GLN A 370 30.15 32.14 17.99
N ASP A 371 29.98 30.82 18.00
CA ASP A 371 30.93 29.83 18.55
C ASP A 371 32.16 29.60 17.66
N GLY A 372 32.20 30.21 16.47
CA GLY A 372 33.29 30.10 15.51
C GLY A 372 33.08 29.05 14.41
N SER A 373 32.02 28.22 14.48
CA SER A 373 31.67 27.28 13.42
C SER A 373 31.04 28.01 12.23
N TYR A 374 30.82 27.28 11.13
CA TYR A 374 30.20 27.80 9.91
C TYR A 374 28.93 27.03 9.57
N LEU A 375 27.87 27.73 9.18
CA LEU A 375 26.61 27.14 8.72
C LEU A 375 26.49 27.36 7.21
N GLY A 376 26.50 26.28 6.43
CA GLY A 376 26.19 26.29 5.02
C GLY A 376 24.69 26.07 4.81
N VAL A 377 24.05 26.95 4.04
CA VAL A 377 22.61 26.86 3.75
C VAL A 377 22.37 27.05 2.26
N LEU A 378 21.51 26.21 1.70
CA LEU A 378 20.91 26.41 0.39
C LEU A 378 19.44 26.78 0.56
N LEU A 379 19.01 27.81 -0.16
CA LEU A 379 17.65 28.33 -0.12
C LEU A 379 17.01 28.30 -1.51
N GLU A 380 15.76 27.90 -1.59
CA GLU A 380 14.86 28.11 -2.73
C GLU A 380 13.74 29.03 -2.29
N ASP A 381 13.66 30.25 -2.86
CA ASP A 381 12.64 31.26 -2.49
C ASP A 381 12.47 31.46 -0.97
N LEU A 382 13.61 31.52 -0.25
CA LEU A 382 13.73 31.63 1.22
C LEU A 382 13.43 30.36 2.02
N THR A 383 13.07 29.26 1.37
CA THR A 383 12.88 27.94 1.99
C THR A 383 14.22 27.21 2.05
N PRO A 384 14.69 26.75 3.22
CA PRO A 384 15.90 25.95 3.33
C PRO A 384 15.68 24.57 2.72
N ILE A 385 16.49 24.27 1.71
CA ILE A 385 16.47 23.00 0.97
C ILE A 385 17.62 22.09 1.39
N ALA A 386 18.68 22.65 1.97
CA ALA A 386 19.76 21.89 2.60
C ALA A 386 20.51 22.76 3.59
N VAL A 387 20.92 22.17 4.71
CA VAL A 387 21.66 22.84 5.78
C VAL A 387 22.75 21.92 6.30
N VAL A 388 23.95 22.45 6.52
CA VAL A 388 25.06 21.71 7.10
C VAL A 388 25.90 22.60 8.01
N ARG A 389 26.41 22.03 9.10
CA ARG A 389 27.34 22.72 10.01
C ARG A 389 28.76 22.22 9.76
N PHE A 390 29.70 23.14 9.72
CA PHE A 390 31.13 22.87 9.60
C PHE A 390 31.86 23.46 10.81
N ASP A 391 32.72 22.67 11.46
CA ASP A 391 33.53 23.16 12.59
C ASP A 391 34.48 24.29 12.20
N ASN A 392 34.93 24.28 10.94
CA ASN A 392 35.83 25.27 10.37
C ASN A 392 35.29 25.74 9.02
N ARG A 393 35.89 26.79 8.45
CA ARG A 393 35.50 27.25 7.10
C ARG A 393 35.69 26.08 6.10
N PRO A 394 34.63 25.66 5.40
CA PRO A 394 34.63 24.43 4.63
C PRO A 394 35.63 24.48 3.47
N LYS A 395 36.30 23.35 3.24
CA LYS A 395 37.20 23.13 2.10
C LYS A 395 36.40 22.72 0.86
N ALA A 396 37.04 22.74 -0.30
CA ALA A 396 36.40 22.42 -1.59
C ALA A 396 35.77 21.02 -1.64
N LYS A 397 36.31 20.03 -0.91
CA LYS A 397 35.73 18.69 -0.83
C LYS A 397 34.42 18.71 -0.02
N GLU A 398 34.42 19.30 1.16
CA GLU A 398 33.23 19.41 2.03
C GLU A 398 32.10 20.19 1.34
N LEU A 399 32.43 21.25 0.60
CA LEU A 399 31.45 21.97 -0.22
C LEU A 399 30.95 21.14 -1.40
N ARG A 400 31.76 20.24 -1.94
CA ARG A 400 31.33 19.33 -3.01
C ARG A 400 30.35 18.31 -2.49
N ASP A 401 30.70 17.67 -1.38
CA ASP A 401 29.88 16.64 -0.75
C ASP A 401 28.53 17.26 -0.34
N PHE A 402 28.55 18.42 0.34
CA PHE A 402 27.32 19.16 0.67
C PHE A 402 26.44 19.48 -0.55
N MET A 403 27.02 19.95 -1.65
CA MET A 403 26.24 20.31 -2.85
C MET A 403 25.66 19.10 -3.59
N LEU A 404 26.34 17.94 -3.53
CA LEU A 404 25.85 16.69 -4.09
C LEU A 404 24.72 16.13 -3.22
N ASP A 405 24.91 16.10 -1.90
CA ASP A 405 23.88 15.70 -0.94
C ASP A 405 22.63 16.56 -1.14
N SER A 406 22.80 17.87 -1.32
CA SER A 406 21.67 18.80 -1.47
C SER A 406 20.81 18.58 -2.73
N VAL A 407 21.35 17.97 -3.79
CA VAL A 407 20.56 17.65 -4.99
C VAL A 407 20.03 16.22 -4.96
N CYS A 408 20.79 15.27 -4.40
CA CYS A 408 20.44 13.86 -4.31
C CYS A 408 19.46 13.56 -3.16
N ASP A 409 19.52 14.35 -2.09
CA ASP A 409 18.76 14.17 -0.86
C ASP A 409 18.44 15.53 -0.19
N PRO A 410 17.63 16.38 -0.84
CA PRO A 410 17.25 17.68 -0.27
C PRO A 410 16.36 17.51 0.96
N MET A 411 16.48 18.41 1.92
CA MET A 411 15.60 18.48 3.10
C MET A 411 14.12 18.71 2.73
N VAL A 412 13.86 19.33 1.57
CA VAL A 412 12.51 19.68 1.11
C VAL A 412 12.33 19.42 -0.39
N GLY A 413 11.31 18.62 -0.71
CA GLY A 413 10.93 18.24 -2.07
C GLY A 413 11.76 17.09 -2.64
N ARG A 414 11.48 16.68 -3.88
CA ARG A 414 12.17 15.53 -4.51
C ARG A 414 13.60 15.87 -4.95
N PRO A 415 14.51 14.87 -5.05
CA PRO A 415 15.84 15.02 -5.62
C PRO A 415 15.80 15.70 -6.99
N ARG A 416 16.51 16.82 -7.12
CA ARG A 416 16.45 17.69 -8.31
C ARG A 416 17.64 18.62 -8.42
N LYS A 417 17.92 19.07 -9.65
CA LYS A 417 18.97 20.07 -9.93
C LYS A 417 18.40 21.44 -10.23
N PRO A 418 18.85 22.53 -9.57
CA PRO A 418 18.49 23.90 -9.92
C PRO A 418 19.09 24.34 -11.26
N ALA A 419 18.39 25.17 -12.01
CA ALA A 419 18.93 25.78 -13.23
C ALA A 419 20.14 26.67 -12.91
N VAL A 420 20.07 27.43 -11.82
CA VAL A 420 21.10 28.38 -11.40
C VAL A 420 21.30 28.31 -9.88
N LEU A 421 22.56 28.32 -9.45
CA LEU A 421 23.00 28.52 -8.08
C LEU A 421 23.60 29.92 -7.93
N LEU A 422 22.93 30.77 -7.16
CA LEU A 422 23.39 32.12 -6.83
C LEU A 422 24.29 32.11 -5.60
N VAL A 423 25.46 32.74 -5.72
CA VAL A 423 26.48 32.76 -4.67
C VAL A 423 26.90 34.20 -4.34
N PRO A 424 26.88 34.62 -3.06
CA PRO A 424 27.15 35.99 -2.64
C PRO A 424 28.58 36.49 -2.85
N THR A 425 29.58 35.60 -2.83
CA THR A 425 30.98 35.99 -2.87
C THR A 425 31.71 35.42 -4.08
N LYS A 426 32.54 36.25 -4.74
CA LYS A 426 33.32 35.82 -5.92
C LYS A 426 34.28 34.67 -5.63
N SER A 427 34.78 34.54 -4.39
CA SER A 427 35.66 33.45 -4.00
C SER A 427 34.92 32.12 -3.97
N ASP A 428 33.69 32.11 -3.47
CA ASP A 428 32.91 30.88 -3.32
C ASP A 428 32.34 30.44 -4.67
N VAL A 429 31.97 31.39 -5.56
CA VAL A 429 31.58 31.10 -6.96
C VAL A 429 32.63 30.28 -7.68
N LYS A 430 33.92 30.64 -7.57
CA LYS A 430 35.00 29.92 -8.27
C LYS A 430 35.14 28.47 -7.80
N THR A 431 34.86 28.22 -6.52
CA THR A 431 34.94 26.88 -5.91
C THR A 431 33.70 26.07 -6.28
N LEU A 432 32.52 26.65 -6.10
CA LEU A 432 31.23 25.97 -6.32
C LEU A 432 30.92 25.74 -7.80
N ALA A 433 31.27 26.67 -8.70
CA ALA A 433 31.07 26.48 -10.14
C ALA A 433 31.80 25.24 -10.69
N LYS A 434 32.95 24.88 -10.11
CA LYS A 434 33.68 23.66 -10.48
C LYS A 434 33.01 22.39 -9.97
N THR A 435 32.29 22.49 -8.86
CA THR A 435 31.54 21.39 -8.27
C THR A 435 30.23 21.22 -9.01
N VAL A 436 29.35 22.22 -8.95
CA VAL A 436 27.97 22.07 -9.43
C VAL A 436 27.88 21.99 -10.97
N GLY A 437 28.90 22.51 -11.66
CA GLY A 437 29.04 22.38 -13.10
C GLY A 437 29.28 20.95 -13.57
N THR A 438 29.73 20.01 -12.71
CA THR A 438 29.95 18.62 -13.13
C THR A 438 28.65 17.87 -13.40
N TYR A 439 27.52 18.33 -12.86
CA TYR A 439 26.20 17.74 -13.06
C TYR A 439 25.18 18.70 -13.69
N GLY A 440 25.66 19.80 -14.30
CA GLY A 440 24.85 20.64 -15.20
C GLY A 440 24.19 21.87 -14.55
N VAL A 441 24.57 22.24 -13.33
CA VAL A 441 24.05 23.45 -12.66
C VAL A 441 24.93 24.66 -13.00
N ASN A 442 24.31 25.77 -13.42
CA ASN A 442 25.03 27.03 -13.60
C ASN A 442 25.27 27.72 -12.25
N CYS A 443 26.45 28.30 -12.04
CA CYS A 443 26.76 29.02 -10.80
C CYS A 443 27.10 30.48 -11.11
N GLU A 444 26.33 31.41 -10.52
CA GLU A 444 26.42 32.83 -10.80
C GLU A 444 26.67 33.65 -9.52
N HIS A 445 27.38 34.77 -9.68
CA HIS A 445 27.66 35.68 -8.57
C HIS A 445 26.55 36.73 -8.42
N ARG A 446 25.84 36.73 -7.29
CA ARG A 446 24.89 37.80 -6.93
C ARG A 446 25.28 38.41 -5.58
N PRO A 447 25.79 39.65 -5.52
CA PRO A 447 26.03 40.31 -4.25
C PRO A 447 24.71 40.58 -3.54
N LEU A 448 24.68 40.37 -2.21
CA LEU A 448 23.55 40.76 -1.36
C LEU A 448 23.63 42.25 -1.05
N ASP A 449 22.47 42.91 -1.02
CA ASP A 449 22.40 44.27 -0.48
C ASP A 449 22.47 44.29 1.05
N ALA A 450 22.54 45.49 1.64
CA ALA A 450 22.71 45.65 3.08
C ALA A 450 21.50 45.18 3.91
N ASP A 451 20.29 45.28 3.34
CA ASP A 451 19.04 44.91 4.00
C ASP A 451 18.84 43.38 3.96
N GLU A 452 19.02 42.79 2.78
CA GLU A 452 19.04 41.34 2.56
C GLU A 452 20.07 40.67 3.48
N LYS A 453 21.27 41.25 3.59
CA LYS A 453 22.33 40.71 4.43
C LYS A 453 21.95 40.71 5.92
N SER A 454 21.26 41.74 6.40
CA SER A 454 20.80 41.80 7.80
C SER A 454 19.72 40.75 8.07
N ARG A 455 18.69 40.69 7.22
CA ARG A 455 17.55 39.77 7.35
C ARG A 455 17.97 38.30 7.27
N ILE A 456 18.85 37.98 6.33
CA ILE A 456 19.39 36.61 6.17
C ILE A 456 20.29 36.27 7.36
N SER A 457 21.13 37.19 7.86
CA SER A 457 21.97 36.93 9.03
C SER A 457 21.14 36.61 10.27
N GLU A 458 20.08 37.39 10.54
CA GLU A 458 19.19 37.15 11.69
C GLU A 458 18.49 35.79 11.60
N SER A 459 18.02 35.43 10.39
CA SER A 459 17.35 34.15 10.14
C SER A 459 18.32 32.97 10.29
N LEU A 460 19.56 33.11 9.79
CA LEU A 460 20.60 32.09 9.90
C LEU A 460 21.12 31.95 11.33
N ASP A 461 21.17 33.02 12.11
CA ASP A 461 21.48 32.97 13.55
C ASP A 461 20.39 32.28 14.37
N ALA A 462 19.11 32.42 13.98
CA ALA A 462 18.02 31.66 14.58
C ALA A 462 18.11 30.16 14.22
N LEU A 463 18.36 29.84 12.95
CA LEU A 463 18.52 28.47 12.46
C LEU A 463 19.74 27.77 13.08
N ALA A 464 20.87 28.48 13.23
CA ALA A 464 22.09 27.96 13.85
C ALA A 464 21.89 27.59 15.33
N ARG A 465 21.00 28.29 16.05
CA ARG A 465 20.63 28.00 17.44
C ARG A 465 19.75 26.76 17.55
N GLN A 466 18.86 26.52 16.57
CA GLN A 466 18.02 25.31 16.54
C GLN A 466 18.82 24.04 16.22
N LEU A 467 19.88 24.16 15.42
CA LEU A 467 20.72 23.03 14.96
C LEU A 467 21.95 22.76 15.85
N ASP A 468 22.06 23.37 17.04
CA ASP A 468 23.16 23.07 17.95
C ASP A 468 22.87 21.76 18.70
N PRO A 469 23.63 20.67 18.53
CA PRO A 469 23.38 19.41 19.24
C PRO A 469 23.55 19.53 20.77
N ARG A 470 24.21 20.57 21.28
CA ARG A 470 24.22 20.88 22.73
C ARG A 470 22.88 21.42 23.24
N SER A 471 22.01 21.88 22.34
CA SER A 471 20.63 22.25 22.67
C SER A 471 19.70 21.03 22.82
N GLY A 472 20.12 19.86 22.31
CA GLY A 472 19.34 18.62 22.30
C GLY A 472 19.46 17.74 23.55
N ASP A 473 20.51 17.89 24.37
CA ASP A 473 20.71 17.01 25.54
C ASP A 473 21.28 17.70 26.79
N THR A 474 21.26 19.04 26.81
CA THR A 474 21.51 19.84 28.03
C THR A 474 20.42 20.88 28.24
N ARG A 475 19.19 20.45 28.54
CA ARG A 475 18.25 21.28 29.32
C ARG A 475 18.14 20.82 30.78
N SER A 476 19.12 20.07 31.27
CA SER A 476 19.34 19.87 32.70
C SER A 476 20.13 21.06 33.27
N GLY A 477 19.49 22.23 33.31
CA GLY A 477 20.06 23.43 33.88
C GLY A 477 19.04 24.09 34.79
N THR A 478 19.06 23.75 36.08
CA THR A 478 18.39 24.46 37.16
C THR A 478 19.02 25.84 37.41
N ASP A 479 19.25 26.63 36.37
CA ASP A 479 19.45 28.05 36.54
C ASP A 479 18.05 28.66 36.51
N VAL A 480 17.51 28.89 37.70
CA VAL A 480 16.24 29.62 37.86
C VAL A 480 16.48 31.02 37.33
N VAL A 481 16.14 31.25 36.05
CA VAL A 481 16.15 32.59 35.47
C VAL A 481 15.08 33.38 36.19
N ASP A 482 15.50 34.39 36.97
CA ASP A 482 14.56 35.32 37.57
C ASP A 482 14.00 36.23 36.48
N VAL A 483 12.80 35.91 36.03
CA VAL A 483 12.08 36.62 34.97
C VAL A 483 11.88 38.11 35.29
N SER A 484 11.97 38.50 36.57
CA SER A 484 11.87 39.89 36.99
C SER A 484 13.10 40.75 36.63
N GLU A 485 14.24 40.12 36.36
CA GLU A 485 15.48 40.79 35.94
C GLU A 485 15.53 41.06 34.43
N LEU A 486 14.64 40.44 33.64
CA LEU A 486 14.54 40.66 32.21
C LEU A 486 13.87 42.01 31.89
N PRO A 487 14.33 42.74 30.85
CA PRO A 487 13.70 43.98 30.43
C PRO A 487 12.25 43.72 29.99
N GLN A 488 11.33 44.54 30.51
CA GLN A 488 9.92 44.46 30.15
C GLN A 488 9.67 45.17 28.82
N SER A 489 8.96 44.51 27.89
CA SER A 489 8.43 45.10 26.66
C SER A 489 6.95 45.46 26.79
N ASP A 490 6.44 46.26 25.85
CA ASP A 490 5.03 46.63 25.67
C ASP A 490 4.26 45.61 24.81
N GLN A 491 4.90 44.49 24.45
CA GLN A 491 4.31 43.48 23.58
C GLN A 491 3.43 42.52 24.38
N GLN A 492 2.41 41.97 23.72
CA GLN A 492 1.63 40.86 24.26
C GLN A 492 2.08 39.57 23.58
N TRP A 493 2.22 38.51 24.36
CA TRP A 493 2.55 37.20 23.81
C TRP A 493 1.32 36.30 23.84
N TRP A 494 1.00 35.67 22.72
CA TRP A 494 -0.04 34.66 22.66
C TRP A 494 0.57 33.29 22.91
N VAL A 495 -0.05 32.49 23.77
CA VAL A 495 0.41 31.15 24.10
C VAL A 495 -0.71 30.17 23.86
N GLY A 496 -0.44 29.16 23.04
CA GLY A 496 -1.37 28.07 22.76
C GLY A 496 -0.71 26.71 22.89
N LEU A 497 -1.50 25.70 23.22
CA LEU A 497 -1.08 24.31 23.30
C LEU A 497 -1.99 23.49 22.37
N PHE A 498 -1.40 22.85 21.38
CA PHE A 498 -2.11 22.18 20.30
C PHE A 498 -1.62 20.75 20.14
N GLN A 499 -2.42 19.92 19.49
CA GLN A 499 -2.00 18.61 19.02
C GLN A 499 -2.25 18.57 17.51
N PRO A 500 -1.37 19.22 16.70
CA PRO A 500 -1.59 19.31 15.26
C PRO A 500 -1.62 17.90 14.64
N PRO A 501 -2.31 17.72 13.51
CA PRO A 501 -2.46 16.43 12.84
C PRO A 501 -1.22 16.04 12.04
N LEU A 502 -0.07 16.16 12.66
CA LEU A 502 1.21 15.69 12.16
C LEU A 502 1.60 14.44 12.94
N TRP A 503 1.78 13.36 12.21
CA TRP A 503 2.03 12.04 12.76
C TRP A 503 3.53 11.76 12.79
N ILE A 504 4.00 11.28 13.93
CA ILE A 504 5.38 10.81 14.14
C ILE A 504 5.32 9.28 14.12
N ALA A 505 6.07 8.67 13.19
CA ALA A 505 6.02 7.23 12.89
C ALA A 505 7.35 6.51 13.24
N ASP A 506 7.92 6.84 14.39
CA ASP A 506 9.09 6.18 15.01
C ASP A 506 8.70 5.01 15.93
N ARG A 507 7.39 4.74 16.05
CA ARG A 507 6.78 3.68 16.87
C ARG A 507 5.78 2.87 16.04
N ALA A 508 5.38 1.72 16.58
CA ALA A 508 4.39 0.85 15.95
C ALA A 508 3.04 1.53 15.65
N THR A 509 2.57 2.38 16.56
CA THR A 509 1.39 3.22 16.31
C THR A 509 1.85 4.67 16.22
N PRO A 510 1.69 5.32 15.06
CA PRO A 510 2.01 6.74 14.92
C PRO A 510 1.26 7.57 15.96
N TYR A 511 1.95 8.57 16.50
CA TYR A 511 1.37 9.46 17.50
C TYR A 511 1.49 10.92 17.08
N ARG A 512 0.69 11.77 17.73
CA ARG A 512 0.75 13.23 17.55
C ARG A 512 1.35 13.86 18.79
N ALA A 513 2.42 14.63 18.62
CA ALA A 513 2.99 15.40 19.70
C ALA A 513 2.11 16.60 20.06
N TYR A 514 2.08 16.94 21.35
CA TYR A 514 1.63 18.24 21.82
C TYR A 514 2.67 19.29 21.47
N LEU A 515 2.22 20.41 20.91
CA LEU A 515 3.03 21.55 20.50
C LEU A 515 2.57 22.79 21.27
N GLN A 516 3.43 23.34 22.09
CA GLN A 516 3.23 24.65 22.71
C GLN A 516 3.82 25.73 21.81
N LEU A 517 3.01 26.68 21.36
CA LEU A 517 3.42 27.80 20.52
C LEU A 517 3.32 29.11 21.30
N ILE A 518 4.36 29.93 21.19
CA ILE A 518 4.42 31.28 21.78
C ILE A 518 4.64 32.28 20.65
N LEU A 519 3.68 33.18 20.45
CA LEU A 519 3.67 34.18 19.39
C LEU A 519 3.80 35.58 19.98
N ASP A 520 4.51 36.47 19.30
CA ASP A 520 4.46 37.91 19.57
C ASP A 520 3.28 38.52 18.79
N SER A 521 2.31 39.09 19.48
CA SER A 521 1.08 39.62 18.88
C SER A 521 1.33 40.76 17.89
N ASN A 522 2.41 41.52 18.06
CA ASN A 522 2.70 42.69 17.24
C ASN A 522 3.42 42.31 15.95
N SER A 523 4.31 41.33 16.00
CA SER A 523 5.09 40.88 14.84
C SER A 523 4.48 39.68 14.12
N GLY A 524 3.61 38.91 14.79
CA GLY A 524 3.08 37.64 14.28
C GLY A 524 4.12 36.52 14.26
N CYS A 525 5.33 36.75 14.76
CA CYS A 525 6.41 35.77 14.76
C CYS A 525 6.26 34.76 15.90
N VAL A 526 6.66 33.51 15.63
CA VAL A 526 6.90 32.50 16.67
C VAL A 526 8.17 32.88 17.42
N VAL A 527 8.01 33.20 18.71
CA VAL A 527 9.12 33.55 19.60
C VAL A 527 9.58 32.38 20.47
N GLY A 528 8.75 31.35 20.63
CA GLY A 528 9.10 30.11 21.33
C GLY A 528 8.22 28.94 20.93
N THR A 529 8.77 27.74 21.02
CA THR A 529 8.08 26.48 20.74
C THR A 529 8.65 25.36 21.61
N ASP A 530 7.80 24.41 22.01
CA ASP A 530 8.19 23.18 22.70
C ASP A 530 7.26 22.06 22.26
N SER A 531 7.81 20.85 22.08
CA SER A 531 7.03 19.66 21.71
C SER A 531 7.18 18.57 22.77
N SER A 532 6.10 17.82 23.00
CA SER A 532 6.07 16.73 23.96
C SER A 532 5.14 15.62 23.50
N VAL A 533 5.45 14.37 23.86
CA VAL A 533 4.61 13.21 23.49
C VAL A 533 3.33 13.17 24.33
N GLU A 534 3.47 13.43 25.63
CA GLU A 534 2.36 13.50 26.57
C GLU A 534 1.91 14.94 26.79
N LEU A 535 0.67 15.14 27.26
CA LEU A 535 0.15 16.46 27.56
C LEU A 535 1.06 17.15 28.60
N PRO A 536 1.70 18.29 28.27
CA PRO A 536 2.69 18.89 29.15
C PRO A 536 2.02 19.40 30.44
N SER A 537 2.69 19.16 31.57
CA SER A 537 2.22 19.67 32.85
C SER A 537 2.23 21.20 32.87
N ALA A 538 1.40 21.80 33.71
CA ALA A 538 1.38 23.25 33.92
C ALA A 538 2.74 23.85 34.30
N GLU A 539 3.57 23.07 35.00
CA GLU A 539 4.91 23.47 35.37
C GLU A 539 5.84 23.49 34.17
N ARG A 540 5.77 22.46 33.31
CA ARG A 540 6.53 22.45 32.05
C ARG A 540 6.10 23.60 31.14
N GLN A 541 4.79 23.83 31.00
CA GLN A 541 4.27 24.93 30.18
C GLN A 541 4.79 26.30 30.63
N TRP A 542 4.86 26.50 31.96
CA TRP A 542 5.45 27.72 32.54
C TRP A 542 6.95 27.80 32.31
N GLN A 543 7.69 26.70 32.51
CA GLN A 543 9.14 26.66 32.25
C GLN A 543 9.46 27.02 30.81
N VAL A 544 8.73 26.47 29.83
CA VAL A 544 8.88 26.81 28.41
C VAL A 544 8.69 28.31 28.17
N LEU A 545 7.71 28.93 28.82
CA LEU A 545 7.46 30.36 28.71
C LEU A 545 8.63 31.18 29.30
N VAL A 546 9.17 30.79 30.46
CA VAL A 546 10.33 31.45 31.08
C VAL A 546 11.60 31.26 30.25
N GLU A 547 11.87 30.04 29.80
CA GLU A 547 12.96 29.70 28.88
C GLU A 547 12.89 30.56 27.60
N THR A 548 11.68 30.77 27.08
CA THR A 548 11.44 31.61 25.89
C THR A 548 11.69 33.10 26.16
N MET A 549 11.33 33.62 27.34
CA MET A 549 11.66 35.01 27.69
C MET A 549 13.17 35.24 27.79
N ALA A 550 13.90 34.26 28.32
CA ALA A 550 15.34 34.28 28.45
C ALA A 550 16.06 34.10 27.10
N ASN A 551 15.53 33.23 26.23
CA ASN A 551 16.16 32.85 24.96
C ASN A 551 15.12 32.77 23.83
N PRO A 552 14.53 33.90 23.40
CA PRO A 552 13.52 33.87 22.35
C PRO A 552 14.14 33.50 21.00
N MET A 553 13.38 32.77 20.18
CA MET A 553 13.75 32.44 18.81
C MET A 553 14.00 33.71 17.99
N VAL A 554 13.16 34.72 18.18
CA VAL A 554 13.23 36.03 17.49
C VAL A 554 13.29 37.20 18.49
N GLY A 555 14.23 38.11 18.25
CA GLY A 555 14.46 39.29 19.08
C GLY A 555 15.39 39.03 20.28
N GLN A 556 15.56 40.06 21.12
CA GLN A 556 16.38 39.99 22.33
C GLN A 556 15.58 39.41 23.52
N PRO A 557 16.26 38.86 24.55
CA PRO A 557 15.64 38.42 25.80
C PRO A 557 14.77 39.52 26.41
N ARG A 558 13.51 39.20 26.71
CA ARG A 558 12.52 40.17 27.20
C ARG A 558 11.34 39.50 27.88
N ARG A 559 10.73 40.22 28.83
CA ARG A 559 9.45 39.86 29.44
C ARG A 559 8.32 40.64 28.75
N PRO A 560 7.26 39.98 28.24
CA PRO A 560 6.11 40.68 27.65
C PRO A 560 5.31 41.45 28.70
N GLU A 561 4.51 42.42 28.25
CA GLU A 561 3.58 43.15 29.13
C GLU A 561 2.51 42.20 29.68
N SER A 562 2.02 41.31 28.82
CA SER A 562 1.04 40.30 29.19
C SER A 562 1.13 39.08 28.31
N VAL A 563 0.66 37.95 28.85
CA VAL A 563 0.49 36.70 28.14
C VAL A 563 -1.00 36.44 27.97
N ILE A 564 -1.40 36.23 26.72
CA ILE A 564 -2.77 35.91 26.32
C ILE A 564 -2.80 34.43 25.95
N LEU A 565 -3.53 33.64 26.73
CA LEU A 565 -3.68 32.21 26.47
C LEU A 565 -4.75 31.99 25.40
N ASP A 566 -4.56 30.98 24.54
CA ASP A 566 -5.64 30.46 23.71
C ASP A 566 -6.84 30.10 24.62
N PRO A 567 -8.08 30.49 24.29
CA PRO A 567 -9.25 30.23 25.12
C PRO A 567 -9.55 28.74 25.33
N ARG A 568 -9.01 27.85 24.49
CA ARG A 568 -9.11 26.39 24.62
C ARG A 568 -8.12 25.83 25.66
N MET A 569 -7.17 26.64 26.12
CA MET A 569 -6.18 26.26 27.11
C MET A 569 -6.69 26.57 28.54
N SER A 570 -6.40 25.69 29.50
CA SER A 570 -6.74 25.95 30.90
C SER A 570 -5.83 27.02 31.51
N ALA A 571 -6.42 28.10 32.01
CA ALA A 571 -5.67 29.19 32.64
C ALA A 571 -5.32 28.94 34.11
N GLU A 572 -6.13 28.15 34.84
CA GLU A 572 -5.94 27.84 36.27
C GLU A 572 -4.49 27.47 36.62
N PRO A 573 -3.81 26.58 35.87
CA PRO A 573 -2.50 26.11 36.28
C PRO A 573 -1.36 27.11 36.07
N LEU A 574 -1.56 28.13 35.22
CA LEU A 574 -0.59 29.20 34.96
C LEU A 574 -0.85 30.46 35.79
N THR A 575 -2.08 30.66 36.27
CA THR A 575 -2.42 31.80 37.14
C THR A 575 -1.70 31.79 38.49
N ARG A 576 -1.20 30.64 38.95
CA ARG A 576 -0.34 30.54 40.15
C ARG A 576 0.98 31.30 40.02
N TYR A 577 1.35 31.72 38.81
CA TYR A 577 2.55 32.52 38.52
C TYR A 577 2.24 33.99 38.19
N SER A 578 0.97 34.40 38.34
CA SER A 578 0.45 35.72 37.95
C SER A 578 1.06 36.90 38.71
N ASP A 579 1.68 36.67 39.88
CA ASP A 579 2.35 37.70 40.66
C ASP A 579 3.56 38.31 39.93
N SER A 580 4.16 37.59 38.96
CA SER A 580 5.31 38.03 38.16
C SER A 580 4.96 38.45 36.72
N LEU A 581 3.79 38.05 36.23
CA LEU A 581 3.39 38.22 34.83
C LEU A 581 1.87 38.27 34.69
N LYS A 582 1.35 39.24 33.94
CA LYS A 582 -0.09 39.35 33.69
C LYS A 582 -0.52 38.27 32.68
N VAL A 583 -1.16 37.21 33.17
CA VAL A 583 -1.72 36.12 32.35
C VAL A 583 -3.22 36.33 32.19
N ILE A 584 -3.72 36.31 30.96
CA ILE A 584 -5.12 36.57 30.59
C ILE A 584 -5.57 35.46 29.64
N THR A 585 -6.82 35.01 29.73
CA THR A 585 -7.41 34.15 28.70
C THR A 585 -7.90 35.01 27.54
N GLY A 586 -7.50 34.66 26.31
CA GLY A 586 -7.92 35.31 25.08
C GLY A 586 -9.38 35.05 24.72
N ASP A 587 -9.82 35.64 23.61
CA ASP A 587 -11.15 35.46 23.05
C ASP A 587 -11.12 34.58 21.78
N GLN A 588 -12.26 34.47 21.10
CA GLN A 588 -12.39 33.73 19.84
C GLN A 588 -11.49 34.26 18.71
N GLN A 589 -11.06 35.52 18.73
CA GLN A 589 -10.15 36.05 17.71
C GLN A 589 -8.74 35.47 17.89
N VAL A 590 -8.31 35.30 19.14
CA VAL A 590 -7.04 34.64 19.46
C VAL A 590 -7.06 33.19 18.99
N ALA A 591 -8.13 32.45 19.26
CA ALA A 591 -8.29 31.07 18.78
C ALA A 591 -8.25 30.99 17.24
N ALA A 592 -8.99 31.88 16.55
CA ALA A 592 -8.99 31.94 15.09
C ALA A 592 -7.60 32.25 14.51
N GLY A 593 -6.82 33.12 15.17
CA GLY A 593 -5.44 33.40 14.76
C GLY A 593 -4.51 32.20 14.86
N PHE A 594 -4.66 31.38 15.91
CA PHE A 594 -3.93 30.11 16.01
C PHE A 594 -4.39 29.10 14.96
N ASP A 595 -5.69 29.00 14.70
CA ASP A 595 -6.22 28.09 13.68
C ASP A 595 -5.71 28.44 12.28
N GLU A 596 -5.62 29.73 11.95
CA GLU A 596 -5.04 30.23 10.70
C GLU A 596 -3.55 29.87 10.59
N LEU A 597 -2.78 30.06 11.67
CA LEU A 597 -1.36 29.72 11.71
C LEU A 597 -1.14 28.22 11.50
N ILE A 598 -1.84 27.38 12.26
CA ILE A 598 -1.76 25.92 12.14
C ILE A 598 -2.17 25.49 10.73
N SER A 599 -3.27 26.04 10.21
CA SER A 599 -3.73 25.73 8.86
C SER A 599 -2.66 26.06 7.81
N ASN A 600 -2.04 27.24 7.89
CA ASN A 600 -0.96 27.65 7.00
C ASN A 600 0.27 26.73 7.12
N PHE A 601 0.63 26.33 8.34
CA PHE A 601 1.73 25.41 8.59
C PHE A 601 1.46 24.00 8.01
N LEU A 602 0.25 23.47 8.16
CA LEU A 602 -0.13 22.18 7.59
C LEU A 602 -0.10 22.21 6.06
N LEU A 603 -0.53 23.33 5.46
CA LEU A 603 -0.48 23.52 4.00
C LEU A 603 0.95 23.62 3.47
N SER A 604 1.88 24.22 4.23
CA SER A 604 3.29 24.27 3.84
C SER A 604 4.03 22.96 4.07
N SER A 605 3.50 22.07 4.91
CA SER A 605 4.13 20.79 5.27
C SER A 605 3.60 19.62 4.44
N GLY A 606 2.53 19.80 3.68
CA GLY A 606 1.91 18.76 2.86
C GLY A 606 2.72 18.46 1.60
N GLU A 607 3.22 17.23 1.47
CA GLU A 607 3.85 16.75 0.24
C GLU A 607 2.78 16.35 -0.79
N GLY A 608 2.77 17.01 -1.95
CA GLY A 608 2.19 16.50 -3.21
C GLY A 608 0.66 16.38 -3.33
N GLU A 609 -0.10 16.19 -2.24
CA GLU A 609 -1.56 16.03 -2.27
C GLU A 609 -2.29 17.36 -2.02
N VAL A 610 -3.31 17.65 -2.83
CA VAL A 610 -4.08 18.90 -2.72
C VAL A 610 -5.28 18.70 -1.80
N PRO A 611 -5.38 19.46 -0.70
CA PRO A 611 -6.46 19.27 0.26
C PRO A 611 -7.86 19.57 -0.27
N LEU A 612 -8.85 18.78 0.16
CA LEU A 612 -10.26 19.05 -0.09
C LEU A 612 -10.68 20.41 0.45
N ALA A 613 -10.22 20.77 1.65
CA ALA A 613 -10.52 22.04 2.29
C ALA A 613 -10.01 23.28 1.52
N LYS A 614 -9.08 23.11 0.56
CA LYS A 614 -8.58 24.18 -0.32
C LYS A 614 -9.08 24.09 -1.76
N THR A 615 -9.92 23.11 -2.05
CA THR A 615 -10.49 22.94 -3.38
C THR A 615 -11.59 23.98 -3.64
N GLU A 616 -11.52 24.64 -4.79
CA GLU A 616 -12.54 25.61 -5.19
C GLU A 616 -13.95 24.97 -5.28
N GLY A 617 -14.90 25.57 -4.57
CA GLY A 617 -16.29 25.13 -4.54
C GLY A 617 -16.58 23.95 -3.59
N VAL A 618 -15.58 23.43 -2.87
CA VAL A 618 -15.78 22.50 -1.76
C VAL A 618 -16.11 23.31 -0.50
N THR A 619 -17.26 23.03 0.09
CA THR A 619 -17.72 23.69 1.33
C THR A 619 -17.70 22.70 2.49
N ASN A 620 -17.76 23.19 3.73
CA ASN A 620 -17.85 22.35 4.92
C ASN A 620 -19.06 21.40 4.87
N GLU A 621 -20.20 21.87 4.35
CA GLU A 621 -21.41 21.04 4.20
C GLU A 621 -21.23 19.92 3.17
N LEU A 622 -20.42 20.15 2.12
CA LEU A 622 -20.09 19.09 1.16
C LEU A 622 -19.14 18.06 1.78
N MET A 623 -18.14 18.51 2.54
CA MET A 623 -17.22 17.62 3.24
C MET A 623 -17.93 16.78 4.29
N GLU A 624 -18.80 17.38 5.12
CA GLU A 624 -19.63 16.67 6.10
C GLU A 624 -20.40 15.51 5.45
N ARG A 625 -21.11 15.80 4.36
CA ARG A 625 -21.85 14.78 3.60
C ARG A 625 -20.95 13.72 3.00
N TYR A 626 -19.78 14.09 2.51
CA TYR A 626 -18.80 13.13 1.97
C TYR A 626 -18.34 12.16 3.06
N TYR A 627 -17.94 12.65 4.22
CA TYR A 627 -17.50 11.79 5.34
C TYR A 627 -18.66 10.93 5.87
N ASP A 628 -19.87 11.47 5.99
CA ASP A 628 -21.07 10.69 6.34
C ASP A 628 -21.39 9.60 5.31
N ALA A 629 -21.26 9.89 4.02
CA ALA A 629 -21.44 8.91 2.95
C ALA A 629 -20.35 7.83 3.01
N ALA A 630 -19.09 8.22 3.20
CA ALA A 630 -17.95 7.31 3.33
C ALA A 630 -18.11 6.37 4.54
N ALA A 631 -18.51 6.90 5.70
CA ALA A 631 -18.74 6.11 6.90
C ALA A 631 -19.88 5.08 6.71
N ARG A 632 -20.98 5.48 6.05
CA ARG A 632 -22.08 4.55 5.72
C ARG A 632 -21.67 3.51 4.69
N PHE A 633 -20.91 3.92 3.68
CA PHE A 633 -20.36 3.02 2.66
C PHE A 633 -19.46 1.98 3.29
N TYR A 634 -18.54 2.38 4.16
CA TYR A 634 -17.65 1.46 4.86
C TYR A 634 -18.42 0.43 5.68
N LYS A 635 -19.39 0.89 6.48
CA LYS A 635 -20.24 0.00 7.30
C LYS A 635 -21.06 -1.00 6.49
N ALA A 636 -21.47 -0.62 5.27
CA ALA A 636 -22.17 -1.54 4.38
C ALA A 636 -21.25 -2.63 3.78
N ALA A 637 -19.93 -2.44 3.86
CA ALA A 637 -18.89 -3.32 3.33
C ALA A 637 -19.15 -3.86 1.90
N PRO A 638 -19.30 -2.98 0.88
CA PRO A 638 -19.56 -3.36 -0.52
C PRO A 638 -18.62 -4.43 -1.10
N TRP A 639 -17.36 -4.46 -0.68
CA TRP A 639 -16.37 -5.47 -1.08
C TRP A 639 -16.71 -6.90 -0.63
N LYS A 640 -17.72 -7.08 0.23
CA LYS A 640 -18.30 -8.38 0.59
C LYS A 640 -19.52 -8.73 -0.25
N MET A 641 -20.06 -7.78 -1.01
CA MET A 641 -21.28 -7.91 -1.80
C MET A 641 -21.01 -8.16 -3.29
N VAL A 642 -19.81 -7.77 -3.77
CA VAL A 642 -19.44 -7.87 -5.18
C VAL A 642 -17.98 -8.32 -5.37
N GLY A 643 -17.77 -9.21 -6.34
CA GLY A 643 -16.44 -9.67 -6.76
C GLY A 643 -15.59 -8.58 -7.43
N GLY A 644 -14.27 -8.70 -7.35
CA GLY A 644 -13.32 -7.68 -7.82
C GLY A 644 -13.38 -7.38 -9.32
N ASP A 645 -13.76 -8.37 -10.14
CA ASP A 645 -13.77 -8.24 -11.60
C ASP A 645 -15.07 -7.62 -12.16
N ASN A 646 -16.02 -7.30 -11.28
CA ASN A 646 -17.31 -6.78 -11.73
C ASN A 646 -17.24 -5.26 -11.92
N LEU A 647 -17.75 -4.82 -13.07
CA LEU A 647 -17.75 -3.42 -13.46
C LEU A 647 -19.17 -2.85 -13.40
N ILE A 648 -19.30 -1.67 -12.81
CA ILE A 648 -20.57 -0.96 -12.69
C ILE A 648 -20.46 0.32 -13.50
N ARG A 649 -21.44 0.55 -14.36
CA ARG A 649 -21.53 1.73 -15.21
C ARG A 649 -22.32 2.82 -14.48
N LEU A 650 -21.76 4.02 -14.42
CA LEU A 650 -22.41 5.24 -13.96
C LEU A 650 -22.64 6.19 -15.15
N GLU A 651 -23.88 6.59 -15.38
CA GLU A 651 -24.28 7.49 -16.46
C GLU A 651 -25.16 8.63 -15.97
N TYR A 652 -24.80 9.87 -16.26
CA TYR A 652 -25.67 11.04 -16.05
C TYR A 652 -26.64 11.20 -17.22
N LEU A 653 -27.95 11.23 -16.92
CA LEU A 653 -29.00 11.12 -17.94
C LEU A 653 -29.19 12.41 -18.75
N GLU A 654 -28.80 13.57 -18.20
CA GLU A 654 -29.12 14.88 -18.79
C GLU A 654 -27.91 15.64 -19.35
N SER A 655 -26.65 15.24 -19.07
CA SER A 655 -25.50 16.12 -19.30
C SER A 655 -24.57 15.73 -20.46
N GLY A 656 -24.75 14.56 -21.09
CA GLY A 656 -23.84 14.09 -22.15
C GLY A 656 -22.39 13.89 -21.66
N GLU A 657 -22.19 13.87 -20.33
CA GLU A 657 -20.91 13.57 -19.66
C GLU A 657 -20.44 12.13 -19.96
N PRO A 658 -19.12 11.87 -19.92
CA PRO A 658 -18.60 10.52 -20.07
C PRO A 658 -19.16 9.59 -18.99
N SER A 659 -19.54 8.38 -19.39
CA SER A 659 -19.90 7.32 -18.45
C SER A 659 -18.67 6.93 -17.62
N TRP A 660 -18.84 6.72 -16.32
CA TRP A 660 -17.77 6.23 -15.45
C TRP A 660 -17.88 4.73 -15.24
N GLY A 661 -16.74 4.05 -15.17
CA GLY A 661 -16.65 2.67 -14.70
C GLY A 661 -16.29 2.64 -13.23
N ILE A 662 -17.13 2.01 -12.42
CA ILE A 662 -16.97 1.86 -10.97
C ILE A 662 -16.48 0.44 -10.69
N THR A 663 -15.39 0.34 -9.94
CA THR A 663 -14.89 -0.91 -9.36
C THR A 663 -14.85 -0.81 -7.85
N VAL A 664 -15.26 -1.87 -7.16
CA VAL A 664 -15.21 -1.96 -5.69
C VAL A 664 -13.95 -2.73 -5.30
N MET A 665 -13.14 -2.14 -4.42
CA MET A 665 -11.85 -2.69 -4.00
C MET A 665 -11.95 -3.27 -2.58
N GLY A 666 -11.22 -4.35 -2.31
CA GLY A 666 -11.04 -4.88 -0.95
C GLY A 666 -11.25 -6.38 -0.77
N GLN A 667 -11.50 -7.13 -1.84
CA GLN A 667 -11.77 -8.56 -1.80
C GLN A 667 -10.57 -9.36 -1.24
N LEU A 668 -9.35 -8.86 -1.46
CA LEU A 668 -8.10 -9.42 -0.90
C LEU A 668 -7.68 -8.80 0.44
N GLY A 669 -8.41 -7.83 0.99
CA GLY A 669 -8.11 -7.22 2.29
C GLY A 669 -6.91 -6.27 2.34
N GLN A 670 -6.28 -5.95 1.20
CA GLN A 670 -5.17 -4.99 1.13
C GLN A 670 -5.65 -3.55 1.35
N VAL A 671 -6.51 -3.07 0.45
CA VAL A 671 -7.08 -1.73 0.45
C VAL A 671 -8.58 -1.87 0.25
N LEU A 672 -9.36 -1.34 1.19
CA LEU A 672 -10.81 -1.30 1.09
C LEU A 672 -11.20 0.02 0.44
N GLY A 673 -12.12 -0.01 -0.52
CA GLY A 673 -12.46 1.21 -1.22
C GLY A 673 -13.27 1.05 -2.51
N LEU A 674 -13.16 2.08 -3.33
CA LEU A 674 -13.94 2.29 -4.55
C LEU A 674 -13.06 3.07 -5.54
N SER A 675 -13.07 2.68 -6.82
CA SER A 675 -12.44 3.46 -7.90
C SER A 675 -13.45 3.80 -8.98
N LEU A 676 -13.50 5.08 -9.37
CA LEU A 676 -14.26 5.59 -10.50
C LEU A 676 -13.28 5.90 -11.62
N ILE A 677 -13.28 5.10 -12.67
CA ILE A 677 -12.42 5.23 -13.83
C ILE A 677 -13.19 5.93 -14.94
N GLU A 678 -12.61 6.96 -15.54
CA GLU A 678 -13.22 7.64 -16.66
C GLU A 678 -13.41 6.65 -17.81
N ASN A 679 -14.61 6.57 -18.38
CA ASN A 679 -14.98 5.66 -19.46
C ASN A 679 -14.98 4.17 -19.07
N VAL A 680 -16.16 3.56 -19.07
CA VAL A 680 -16.37 2.11 -18.84
C VAL A 680 -15.47 1.22 -19.70
N LYS A 681 -15.15 1.61 -20.95
CA LYS A 681 -14.25 0.82 -21.80
C LYS A 681 -12.81 0.83 -21.31
N GLN A 682 -12.36 1.95 -20.75
CA GLN A 682 -11.02 2.03 -20.13
C GLN A 682 -11.01 1.25 -18.83
N ALA A 683 -12.05 1.37 -18.01
CA ALA A 683 -12.21 0.59 -16.79
C ALA A 683 -12.17 -0.92 -17.06
N ARG A 684 -12.83 -1.40 -18.13
CA ARG A 684 -12.77 -2.80 -18.56
C ARG A 684 -11.35 -3.23 -18.93
N LYS A 685 -10.64 -2.42 -19.72
CA LYS A 685 -9.24 -2.68 -20.07
C LYS A 685 -8.32 -2.66 -18.85
N PHE A 686 -8.59 -1.78 -17.89
CA PHE A 686 -7.83 -1.70 -16.65
C PHE A 686 -8.00 -2.98 -15.82
N LEU A 687 -9.23 -3.47 -15.66
CA LEU A 687 -9.49 -4.77 -15.02
C LEU A 687 -8.82 -5.94 -15.76
N GLN A 688 -8.73 -5.86 -17.10
CA GLN A 688 -8.04 -6.86 -17.92
C GLN A 688 -6.52 -6.70 -17.95
N GLN A 689 -5.95 -5.74 -17.18
CA GLN A 689 -4.53 -5.40 -17.19
C GLN A 689 -3.98 -4.98 -18.57
N GLU A 690 -4.87 -4.54 -19.46
CA GLU A 690 -4.56 -4.07 -20.82
C GLU A 690 -4.45 -2.54 -20.92
N CYS A 691 -4.70 -1.82 -19.83
CA CYS A 691 -4.64 -0.36 -19.79
C CYS A 691 -3.30 0.11 -19.22
N PRO A 692 -2.45 0.80 -20.02
CA PRO A 692 -1.26 1.46 -19.50
C PRO A 692 -1.65 2.49 -18.44
N MET A 693 -0.91 2.52 -17.33
CA MET A 693 -1.18 3.43 -16.21
C MET A 693 -1.21 4.89 -16.66
N GLU A 694 -0.38 5.29 -17.64
CA GLU A 694 -0.27 6.66 -18.16
C GLU A 694 -1.53 7.16 -18.88
N LYS A 695 -2.51 6.29 -19.11
CA LYS A 695 -3.80 6.64 -19.73
C LYS A 695 -4.95 6.63 -18.74
N LEU A 696 -4.70 6.21 -17.50
CA LEU A 696 -5.73 6.08 -16.48
C LEU A 696 -6.08 7.46 -15.92
N VAL A 697 -7.35 7.83 -16.07
CA VAL A 697 -7.98 8.93 -15.33
C VAL A 697 -8.96 8.29 -14.36
N ALA A 698 -8.69 8.42 -13.06
CA ALA A 698 -9.45 7.74 -12.03
C ALA A 698 -9.57 8.57 -10.75
N ILE A 699 -10.68 8.37 -10.04
CA ILE A 699 -10.90 8.89 -8.70
C ILE A 699 -11.05 7.68 -7.79
N SER A 700 -10.08 7.49 -6.90
CA SER A 700 -10.04 6.37 -5.96
C SER A 700 -10.31 6.86 -4.55
N ILE A 701 -11.16 6.14 -3.82
CA ILE A 701 -11.42 6.36 -2.40
C ILE A 701 -10.89 5.12 -1.70
N GLN A 702 -9.92 5.33 -0.83
CA GLN A 702 -9.25 4.29 -0.06
C GLN A 702 -9.50 4.53 1.43
N PHE A 703 -9.82 3.48 2.16
CA PHE A 703 -9.99 3.55 3.60
C PHE A 703 -8.72 3.10 4.31
N GLY A 704 -8.28 3.90 5.27
CA GLY A 704 -7.09 3.66 6.08
C GLY A 704 -7.24 4.24 7.49
N GLU A 705 -6.12 4.46 8.14
CA GLU A 705 -6.08 5.07 9.48
C GLU A 705 -5.93 6.59 9.39
N ALA A 706 -6.10 7.26 10.52
CA ALA A 706 -6.07 8.73 10.61
C ALA A 706 -4.77 9.36 10.07
N PHE A 707 -3.67 8.63 10.09
CA PHE A 707 -2.37 9.09 9.59
C PHE A 707 -2.18 8.94 8.08
N ASP A 708 -3.10 8.26 7.39
CA ASP A 708 -3.11 8.17 5.93
C ASP A 708 -3.79 9.39 5.27
N MET A 709 -4.50 10.23 6.06
CA MET A 709 -5.21 11.40 5.55
C MET A 709 -4.30 12.61 5.32
N VAL A 710 -4.72 13.46 4.38
CA VAL A 710 -4.18 14.81 4.23
C VAL A 710 -4.34 15.59 5.55
N PRO A 711 -3.26 16.09 6.18
CA PRO A 711 -3.30 16.65 7.53
C PRO A 711 -4.34 17.75 7.76
N ILE A 712 -4.50 18.68 6.82
CA ILE A 712 -5.46 19.77 6.96
C ILE A 712 -6.92 19.28 6.82
N ASP A 713 -7.18 18.28 5.98
CA ASP A 713 -8.53 17.71 5.84
C ASP A 713 -8.91 16.93 7.10
N PHE A 714 -7.96 16.20 7.70
CA PHE A 714 -8.15 15.56 8.99
C PHE A 714 -8.34 16.59 10.12
N TRP A 715 -7.62 17.72 10.11
CA TRP A 715 -7.86 18.82 11.06
C TRP A 715 -9.32 19.29 10.99
N HIS A 716 -9.82 19.55 9.78
CA HIS A 716 -11.21 19.98 9.59
C HIS A 716 -12.20 18.92 10.05
N LEU A 717 -11.94 17.64 9.77
CA LEU A 717 -12.75 16.52 10.25
C LEU A 717 -12.85 16.50 11.77
N GLU A 718 -11.74 16.62 12.49
CA GLU A 718 -11.72 16.63 13.95
C GLU A 718 -12.43 17.84 14.54
N GLN A 719 -12.15 19.04 14.03
CA GLN A 719 -12.73 20.30 14.54
C GLN A 719 -14.25 20.35 14.37
N ASN A 720 -14.78 19.75 13.30
CA ASN A 720 -16.21 19.74 13.02
C ASN A 720 -16.92 18.46 13.50
N HIS A 721 -16.18 17.49 14.06
CA HIS A 721 -16.70 16.20 14.54
C HIS A 721 -17.50 15.42 13.48
N TRP A 722 -17.02 15.40 12.23
CA TRP A 722 -17.66 14.63 11.15
C TRP A 722 -17.49 13.12 11.35
N SER A 723 -18.42 12.34 10.78
CA SER A 723 -18.50 10.90 11.02
C SER A 723 -17.36 10.12 10.38
N VAL A 724 -16.77 9.18 11.13
CA VAL A 724 -15.88 8.12 10.63
C VAL A 724 -16.40 6.79 11.17
N ALA A 725 -16.34 5.71 10.36
CA ALA A 725 -16.99 4.46 10.72
C ALA A 725 -16.30 3.74 11.89
N ASP A 726 -14.97 3.71 11.87
CA ASP A 726 -14.08 3.10 12.86
C ASP A 726 -12.65 3.64 12.67
N ALA A 727 -11.68 3.08 13.42
CA ALA A 727 -10.31 3.58 13.43
C ALA A 727 -9.49 3.26 12.15
N GLU A 728 -9.96 2.35 11.28
CA GLU A 728 -9.36 1.96 9.99
C GLU A 728 -10.25 2.38 8.79
N ALA A 729 -11.20 3.31 9.02
CA ALA A 729 -12.17 3.76 8.03
C ALA A 729 -12.06 5.25 7.70
N TYR A 730 -10.86 5.83 7.82
CA TYR A 730 -10.60 7.20 7.38
C TYR A 730 -10.49 7.22 5.85
N PRO A 731 -11.33 7.97 5.13
CA PRO A 731 -11.31 7.97 3.68
C PRO A 731 -10.26 8.95 3.14
N LEU A 732 -9.32 8.43 2.37
CA LEU A 732 -8.42 9.19 1.51
C LEU A 732 -8.97 9.17 0.08
N VAL A 733 -9.15 10.35 -0.51
CA VAL A 733 -9.53 10.48 -1.92
C VAL A 733 -8.34 10.88 -2.77
N ILE A 734 -8.06 10.08 -3.79
CA ILE A 734 -6.93 10.20 -4.67
C ILE A 734 -7.45 10.42 -6.08
N LYS A 735 -6.94 11.43 -6.76
CA LYS A 735 -7.17 11.63 -8.19
C LYS A 735 -5.91 11.26 -8.98
N MET A 736 -6.09 10.38 -9.95
CA MET A 736 -5.08 10.05 -10.95
C MET A 736 -5.47 10.69 -12.28
N ASP A 737 -4.55 11.40 -12.91
CA ASP A 737 -4.69 11.96 -14.24
C ASP A 737 -3.49 11.53 -15.08
N HIS A 738 -3.74 10.77 -16.15
CA HIS A 738 -2.70 10.18 -17.00
C HIS A 738 -1.64 9.40 -16.22
N GLY A 739 -2.06 8.63 -15.21
CA GLY A 739 -1.17 7.80 -14.38
C GLY A 739 -0.33 8.57 -13.36
N GLU A 740 -0.44 9.89 -13.33
CA GLU A 740 0.20 10.74 -12.32
C GLU A 740 -0.83 11.20 -11.28
N TYR A 741 -0.37 11.42 -10.05
CA TYR A 741 -1.20 12.04 -9.01
C TYR A 741 -1.57 13.46 -9.44
N ALA A 742 -2.86 13.71 -9.61
CA ALA A 742 -3.37 14.99 -10.07
C ALA A 742 -3.50 16.00 -8.91
N SER A 743 -3.40 17.29 -9.24
CA SER A 743 -3.38 18.41 -8.28
C SER A 743 -4.76 18.77 -7.66
N GLY A 744 -5.61 17.78 -7.43
CA GLY A 744 -6.84 17.94 -6.64
C GLY A 744 -8.13 17.55 -7.36
N LEU A 745 -9.09 17.12 -6.54
CA LEU A 745 -10.45 16.78 -6.96
C LEU A 745 -11.27 18.06 -7.13
N SER A 746 -12.15 18.16 -8.13
CA SER A 746 -13.09 19.28 -8.23
C SER A 746 -14.30 19.09 -7.29
N SER A 747 -15.00 20.17 -6.95
CA SER A 747 -16.23 20.07 -6.15
C SER A 747 -17.36 19.28 -6.83
N GLY A 748 -17.37 19.21 -8.17
CA GLY A 748 -18.31 18.36 -8.93
C GLY A 748 -17.98 16.88 -8.80
N GLU A 749 -16.70 16.53 -8.90
CA GLU A 749 -16.20 15.17 -8.71
C GLU A 749 -16.43 14.68 -7.27
N LEU A 750 -16.20 15.52 -6.26
CA LEU A 750 -16.48 15.16 -4.86
C LEU A 750 -17.97 14.87 -4.62
N ARG A 751 -18.88 15.66 -5.21
CA ARG A 751 -20.33 15.40 -5.16
C ARG A 751 -20.71 14.09 -5.84
N MET A 752 -20.08 13.78 -6.96
CA MET A 752 -20.29 12.51 -7.67
C MET A 752 -19.88 11.34 -6.78
N VAL A 753 -18.67 11.38 -6.21
CA VAL A 753 -18.16 10.38 -5.28
C VAL A 753 -19.10 10.19 -4.08
N GLU A 754 -19.50 11.28 -3.42
CA GLU A 754 -20.45 11.25 -2.30
C GLU A 754 -21.79 10.59 -2.68
N SER A 755 -22.33 10.95 -3.84
CA SER A 755 -23.61 10.41 -4.33
C SER A 755 -23.50 8.93 -4.67
N VAL A 756 -22.40 8.51 -5.30
CA VAL A 756 -22.13 7.10 -5.62
C VAL A 756 -22.01 6.29 -4.34
N MET A 757 -21.20 6.71 -3.36
CA MET A 757 -21.08 6.00 -2.08
C MET A 757 -22.41 5.87 -1.33
N SER A 758 -23.29 6.88 -1.41
CA SER A 758 -24.61 6.86 -0.77
C SER A 758 -25.63 5.92 -1.45
N VAL A 759 -25.42 5.56 -2.71
CA VAL A 759 -26.37 4.78 -3.51
C VAL A 759 -25.86 3.35 -3.77
N LEU A 760 -24.56 3.18 -3.98
CA LEU A 760 -23.95 1.93 -4.42
C LEU A 760 -24.32 0.71 -3.55
N PRO A 761 -24.29 0.76 -2.20
CA PRO A 761 -24.66 -0.41 -1.40
C PRO A 761 -26.08 -0.92 -1.66
N ARG A 762 -27.05 -0.01 -1.89
CA ARG A 762 -28.42 -0.38 -2.22
C ARG A 762 -28.54 -0.97 -3.62
N PHE A 763 -27.71 -0.51 -4.56
CA PHE A 763 -27.64 -1.08 -5.91
C PHE A 763 -27.05 -2.49 -5.89
N LEU A 764 -26.03 -2.73 -5.08
CA LEU A 764 -25.41 -4.06 -4.94
C LEU A 764 -26.32 -5.12 -4.32
N ASP A 765 -27.33 -4.69 -3.55
CA ASP A 765 -28.36 -5.58 -2.97
C ASP A 765 -29.46 -5.97 -3.99
N GLN A 766 -29.44 -5.38 -5.20
CA GLN A 766 -30.41 -5.69 -6.25
C GLN A 766 -29.89 -6.80 -7.19
N PRO A 767 -30.81 -7.55 -7.83
CA PRO A 767 -30.47 -8.46 -8.91
C PRO A 767 -29.67 -7.76 -10.03
N ARG A 768 -28.71 -8.48 -10.62
CA ARG A 768 -27.76 -7.91 -11.59
C ARG A 768 -28.37 -7.45 -12.91
N ASP A 769 -29.60 -7.86 -13.21
CA ASP A 769 -30.36 -7.43 -14.40
C ASP A 769 -31.07 -6.08 -14.19
N GLN A 770 -31.04 -5.53 -12.97
CA GLN A 770 -31.69 -4.27 -12.65
C GLN A 770 -30.73 -3.08 -12.74
N THR A 771 -31.31 -1.93 -13.09
CA THR A 771 -30.64 -0.63 -13.07
C THR A 771 -31.25 0.23 -11.97
N MET A 772 -30.45 1.10 -11.35
CA MET A 772 -30.92 2.04 -10.34
C MET A 772 -30.73 3.48 -10.80
N GLU A 773 -31.80 4.26 -10.79
CA GLU A 773 -31.76 5.71 -11.02
C GLU A 773 -31.80 6.46 -9.68
N ALA A 774 -30.98 7.50 -9.57
CA ALA A 774 -30.89 8.33 -8.39
C ALA A 774 -30.58 9.78 -8.78
N LYS A 775 -30.68 10.69 -7.81
CA LYS A 775 -30.30 12.09 -7.97
C LYS A 775 -29.09 12.40 -7.11
N ASP A 776 -28.15 13.13 -7.67
CA ASP A 776 -27.04 13.69 -6.91
C ASP A 776 -27.51 14.87 -6.05
N SER A 777 -26.60 15.40 -5.24
CA SER A 777 -26.90 16.55 -4.37
C SER A 777 -27.27 17.86 -5.06
N LEU A 778 -27.07 17.97 -6.38
CA LEU A 778 -27.50 19.10 -7.21
C LEU A 778 -28.81 18.80 -7.94
N GLY A 779 -29.40 17.63 -7.73
CA GLY A 779 -30.63 17.19 -8.37
C GLY A 779 -30.43 16.59 -9.77
N ARG A 780 -29.19 16.40 -10.23
CA ARG A 780 -28.89 15.77 -11.53
C ARG A 780 -29.19 14.28 -11.44
N GLU A 781 -29.91 13.76 -12.43
CA GLU A 781 -30.26 12.35 -12.50
C GLU A 781 -29.10 11.51 -13.05
N PHE A 782 -28.76 10.44 -12.35
CA PHE A 782 -27.77 9.45 -12.78
C PHE A 782 -28.31 8.03 -12.64
N ARG A 783 -27.76 7.12 -13.43
CA ARG A 783 -28.11 5.69 -13.46
C ARG A 783 -26.88 4.85 -13.15
N LEU A 784 -27.07 3.83 -12.31
CA LEU A 784 -26.16 2.71 -12.11
C LEU A 784 -26.69 1.46 -12.83
N SER A 785 -25.82 0.77 -13.55
CA SER A 785 -26.13 -0.50 -14.20
C SER A 785 -24.92 -1.42 -14.21
N TRP A 786 -25.14 -2.73 -14.19
CA TRP A 786 -24.05 -3.69 -14.37
C TRP A 786 -23.53 -3.65 -15.80
N GLU A 787 -22.22 -3.68 -15.95
CA GLU A 787 -21.56 -3.83 -17.24
C GLU A 787 -21.21 -5.32 -17.40
N ILE A 788 -22.10 -6.05 -18.08
CA ILE A 788 -22.01 -7.50 -18.29
C ILE A 788 -21.09 -7.82 -19.48
#